data_AF-A0A8D0YK12-F1
#
_entry.id   AF-A0A8D0YK12-F1
#
_cell.length_a   1.000
_cell.length_b   1.000
_cell.length_c   1.000
_cell.angle_alpha   90.00
_cell.angle_beta   90.00
_cell.angle_gamma   90.00
#
_symmetry.space_group_name_H-M   'P 1'
#
loop_
_entity.id
_entity.type
_entity.pdbx_description
1 polymer ?
#
loop_
_entity_poly.entity_id
_entity_poly.type
_entity_poly.pdbx_seq_one_letter_code
_entity_poly.pdbx_strand_id
1 'polypeptide(L)'
;MRLAFCVLLCAGSLGLCLAFPKETVRWCTVSSQEASKCSSFRHNMKKILPVEGPHVSCVKRTSYLECIRAILANEADAVTIDGGLVFEAGLAPYNLKPVVAEFYGSKDDPQTHYYAVAVVKKGSDFQLSQLRGKKSCHTGLGWSAGWNIPMGILLPPDSGEEAAAKFFSSSCVPCADRMAFPKMCQLCAGKGVEKCACSNHERYFGYSGAFKCLQEDVGDVAFVRHVTVFENLPDKADRDQYELLCKDNTRRPVDDYENCYLAQVPSHAVVARSVDGKEDLIWELLNQAQENFGKDKSAEFQLFSSSHGKDLLFTDACLGFLRVPPKMDAKLYLGYEYFAAIQHLRRVQGTEEPQRVMWCAVGQHERTKCDSWSVLSGGILNCNSEDTMEDCIAAIAKGEADAMSLDGGFLYTAGKCGLVPVLAENYLSQDGKERFGSKCVNTPVEGYYVVAVVKKSDADLTWNSLRGKKSCHTAVGTSAGWIIPMGFIYNQTGSCKLDEFFSQSCAPGSDPESRLCALCSGSISGQPAHTCAPNSHEGYHGFSGALRCLVEKGDVAFVKHPTVLQNTDGRNPEAWAKDLKQEDFQLLCPDGTRKPVTEAQSCHLAAVPSHAVVSRKDKADFVRRMLFNQQELFGRNGFEYMMFQLFKSSTEDLLFSDDTECLANLQDKITYQKYLGPEYLQAIANVRQCFPSELLDACTFHGN
;
A
#
# COMPACT_ATOMS: atom_id res chain seq x y z
N MET A 1 -46.43 -11.91 -63.76
CA MET A 1 -46.28 -12.58 -62.45
C MET A 1 -44.88 -12.25 -61.96
N ARG A 2 -44.70 -11.10 -61.29
CA ARG A 2 -44.62 -10.92 -59.82
C ARG A 2 -43.53 -11.79 -59.16
N LEU A 3 -42.61 -11.11 -58.46
CA LEU A 3 -41.46 -11.58 -57.66
C LEU A 3 -40.10 -11.67 -58.37
N ALA A 4 -39.47 -10.52 -58.64
CA ALA A 4 -38.01 -10.42 -58.77
C ALA A 4 -37.53 -8.95 -58.67
N PHE A 5 -37.83 -8.22 -57.58
CA PHE A 5 -37.31 -6.84 -57.41
C PHE A 5 -37.12 -6.36 -55.95
N CYS A 6 -36.98 -7.27 -54.97
CA CYS A 6 -36.77 -6.89 -53.56
C CYS A 6 -35.58 -7.60 -52.89
N VAL A 7 -34.42 -7.72 -53.55
CA VAL A 7 -33.19 -8.27 -52.90
C VAL A 7 -31.96 -7.35 -53.03
N LEU A 8 -32.05 -6.20 -53.70
CA LEU A 8 -30.87 -5.35 -53.96
C LEU A 8 -30.79 -4.05 -53.13
N LEU A 9 -31.55 -3.93 -52.04
CA LEU A 9 -31.56 -2.71 -51.19
C LEU A 9 -31.42 -2.98 -49.68
N CYS A 10 -30.89 -4.15 -49.29
CA CYS A 10 -30.56 -4.47 -47.89
C CYS A 10 -29.09 -4.90 -47.71
N ALA A 11 -28.17 -4.35 -48.50
CA ALA A 11 -26.72 -4.54 -48.33
C ALA A 11 -25.99 -3.20 -48.16
N GLY A 12 -26.62 -2.25 -47.46
CA GLY A 12 -26.14 -0.87 -47.30
C GLY A 12 -26.24 -0.36 -45.87
N SER A 13 -25.99 -1.21 -44.88
CA SER A 13 -25.80 -0.78 -43.48
C SER A 13 -25.13 -1.87 -42.64
N LEU A 14 -24.07 -2.48 -43.17
CA LEU A 14 -23.04 -3.04 -42.28
C LEU A 14 -22.30 -1.83 -41.74
N GLY A 15 -22.76 -1.35 -40.58
CA GLY A 15 -22.06 -0.32 -39.83
C GLY A 15 -20.60 -0.73 -39.69
N LEU A 16 -19.71 0.14 -40.16
CA LEU A 16 -18.34 0.14 -39.69
C LEU A 16 -18.39 0.33 -38.17
N CYS A 17 -18.41 -0.77 -37.42
CA CYS A 17 -17.78 -0.77 -36.12
C CYS A 17 -16.31 -0.46 -36.42
N LEU A 18 -15.95 0.83 -36.32
CA LEU A 18 -14.57 1.23 -36.13
C LEU A 18 -14.16 0.62 -34.79
N ALA A 19 -13.70 -0.64 -34.84
CA ALA A 19 -12.94 -1.21 -33.75
C ALA A 19 -11.72 -0.30 -33.61
N PHE A 20 -11.73 0.53 -32.56
CA PHE A 20 -10.55 1.30 -32.21
C PHE A 20 -9.37 0.32 -32.08
N PRO A 21 -8.20 0.63 -32.64
CA PRO A 21 -7.03 -0.22 -32.46
C PRO A 21 -6.84 -0.49 -30.97
N LYS A 22 -6.60 -1.75 -30.58
CA LYS A 22 -6.39 -2.16 -29.18
C LYS A 22 -5.33 -1.31 -28.46
N GLU A 23 -4.44 -0.66 -29.23
CA GLU A 23 -3.31 0.16 -28.79
C GLU A 23 -3.61 1.67 -28.70
N THR A 24 -4.88 2.11 -28.70
CA THR A 24 -5.21 3.53 -28.49
C THR A 24 -5.61 3.84 -27.04
N VAL A 25 -4.94 4.82 -26.43
CA VAL A 25 -5.30 5.43 -25.15
C VAL A 25 -6.20 6.65 -25.38
N ARG A 26 -7.39 6.68 -24.78
CA ARG A 26 -8.30 7.84 -24.80
C ARG A 26 -8.03 8.75 -23.61
N TRP A 27 -7.30 9.83 -23.85
CA TRP A 27 -6.96 10.83 -22.84
C TRP A 27 -8.11 11.81 -22.61
N CYS A 28 -8.60 11.90 -21.39
CA CYS A 28 -9.65 12.86 -21.05
C CYS A 28 -9.08 14.26 -20.80
N THR A 29 -9.78 15.28 -21.27
CA THR A 29 -9.42 16.70 -21.15
C THR A 29 -10.63 17.48 -20.63
N VAL A 30 -10.39 18.49 -19.79
CA VAL A 30 -11.44 19.25 -19.09
C VAL A 30 -11.66 20.66 -19.65
N SER A 31 -10.86 21.08 -20.63
CA SER A 31 -10.98 22.40 -21.26
C SER A 31 -10.67 22.40 -22.76
N SER A 32 -11.05 23.47 -23.45
CA SER A 32 -10.74 23.64 -24.88
C SER A 32 -9.23 23.77 -25.12
N GLN A 33 -8.52 24.47 -24.23
CA GLN A 33 -7.08 24.67 -24.31
C GLN A 33 -6.34 23.34 -24.13
N GLU A 34 -6.80 22.53 -23.19
CA GLU A 34 -6.24 21.20 -22.93
C GLU A 34 -6.54 20.21 -24.06
N ALA A 35 -7.76 20.22 -24.63
CA ALA A 35 -8.09 19.43 -25.82
C ALA A 35 -7.20 19.80 -27.03
N SER A 36 -6.86 21.08 -27.18
CA SER A 36 -5.90 21.54 -28.19
C SER A 36 -4.49 21.02 -27.92
N LYS A 37 -4.00 21.10 -26.66
CA LYS A 37 -2.68 20.53 -26.29
C LYS A 37 -2.65 19.02 -26.51
N CYS A 38 -3.73 18.29 -26.17
CA CYS A 38 -3.85 16.86 -26.42
C CYS A 38 -3.82 16.54 -27.92
N SER A 39 -4.44 17.38 -28.76
CA SER A 39 -4.39 17.21 -30.21
C SER A 39 -2.98 17.37 -30.76
N SER A 40 -2.21 18.33 -30.23
CA SER A 40 -0.78 18.49 -30.54
C SER A 40 0.05 17.32 -30.01
N PHE A 41 -0.24 16.83 -28.81
CA PHE A 41 0.39 15.64 -28.24
C PHE A 41 0.21 14.43 -29.15
N ARG A 42 -1.04 14.16 -29.56
CA ARG A 42 -1.38 13.10 -30.53
C ARG A 42 -0.60 13.24 -31.84
N HIS A 43 -0.56 14.43 -32.40
CA HIS A 43 0.10 14.66 -33.68
C HIS A 43 1.61 14.38 -33.59
N ASN A 44 2.27 14.80 -32.51
CA ASN A 44 3.70 14.59 -32.33
C ASN A 44 4.04 13.14 -31.96
N MET A 45 3.23 12.46 -31.15
CA MET A 45 3.40 11.03 -30.88
C MET A 45 3.32 10.18 -32.15
N LYS A 46 2.39 10.51 -33.05
CA LYS A 46 2.25 9.81 -34.35
C LYS A 46 3.50 9.92 -35.24
N LYS A 47 4.35 10.94 -35.05
CA LYS A 47 5.60 11.10 -35.80
C LYS A 47 6.70 10.14 -35.34
N ILE A 48 6.68 9.77 -34.05
CA ILE A 48 7.76 8.98 -33.43
C ILE A 48 7.37 7.51 -33.21
N LEU A 49 6.09 7.21 -33.08
CA LEU A 49 5.62 5.85 -32.80
C LEU A 49 5.34 5.05 -34.08
N PRO A 50 5.61 3.73 -34.07
CA PRO A 50 5.22 2.85 -35.17
C PRO A 50 3.70 2.79 -35.33
N VAL A 51 3.24 2.25 -36.47
CA VAL A 51 1.80 2.10 -36.76
C VAL A 51 1.10 1.26 -35.69
N GLU A 52 1.79 0.24 -35.16
CA GLU A 52 1.36 -0.65 -34.07
C GLU A 52 1.87 -0.18 -32.68
N GLY A 53 2.17 1.13 -32.54
CA GLY A 53 2.61 1.72 -31.27
C GLY A 53 1.44 2.28 -30.43
N PRO A 54 1.70 2.68 -29.17
CA PRO A 54 0.66 3.23 -28.30
C PRO A 54 0.17 4.60 -28.80
N HIS A 55 -1.00 4.66 -29.43
CA HIS A 55 -1.57 5.92 -29.92
C HIS A 55 -2.39 6.63 -28.86
N VAL A 56 -2.53 7.95 -28.98
CA VAL A 56 -3.39 8.75 -28.09
C VAL A 56 -4.55 9.38 -28.86
N SER A 57 -5.72 9.44 -28.25
CA SER A 57 -6.89 10.17 -28.73
C SER A 57 -7.45 11.04 -27.60
N CYS A 58 -8.14 12.12 -27.94
CA CYS A 58 -8.55 13.14 -26.97
C CYS A 58 -10.06 13.13 -26.79
N VAL A 59 -10.51 13.00 -25.54
CA VAL A 59 -11.92 13.01 -25.15
C VAL A 59 -12.16 14.25 -24.30
N LYS A 60 -12.99 15.17 -24.78
CA LYS A 60 -13.29 16.41 -24.05
C LYS A 60 -14.48 16.22 -23.11
N ARG A 61 -14.35 16.67 -21.87
CA ARG A 61 -15.39 16.80 -20.84
C ARG A 61 -15.32 18.21 -20.24
N THR A 62 -16.18 18.49 -19.27
CA THR A 62 -16.32 19.82 -18.64
C THR A 62 -15.67 19.91 -17.25
N SER A 63 -15.30 18.78 -16.65
CA SER A 63 -14.65 18.73 -15.34
C SER A 63 -13.89 17.41 -15.15
N TYR A 64 -13.00 17.36 -14.14
CA TYR A 64 -12.31 16.13 -13.78
C TYR A 64 -13.27 15.02 -13.30
N LEU A 65 -14.37 15.39 -12.63
CA LEU A 65 -15.40 14.43 -12.22
C LEU A 65 -16.10 13.78 -13.43
N GLU A 66 -16.38 14.56 -14.48
CA GLU A 66 -16.88 14.01 -15.74
C GLU A 66 -15.86 13.13 -16.45
N CYS A 67 -14.55 13.41 -16.31
CA CYS A 67 -13.50 12.51 -16.78
C CYS A 67 -13.47 11.18 -16.00
N ILE A 68 -13.57 11.23 -14.67
CA ILE A 68 -13.65 10.04 -13.81
C ILE A 68 -14.87 9.17 -14.21
N ARG A 69 -16.04 9.80 -14.40
CA ARG A 69 -17.26 9.14 -14.91
C ARG A 69 -17.05 8.55 -16.31
N ALA A 70 -16.41 9.27 -17.22
CA ALA A 70 -16.12 8.80 -18.57
C ALA A 70 -15.16 7.60 -18.57
N ILE A 71 -14.19 7.54 -17.66
CA ILE A 71 -13.29 6.39 -17.52
C ILE A 71 -14.06 5.16 -17.02
N LEU A 72 -14.93 5.33 -16.01
CA LEU A 72 -15.81 4.26 -15.54
C LEU A 72 -16.75 3.76 -16.64
N ALA A 73 -17.36 4.68 -17.40
CA ALA A 73 -18.25 4.37 -18.53
C ALA A 73 -17.51 3.79 -19.76
N ASN A 74 -16.19 3.58 -19.66
CA ASN A 74 -15.35 3.13 -20.75
C ASN A 74 -15.46 4.04 -21.99
N GLU A 75 -15.61 5.34 -21.80
CA GLU A 75 -15.60 6.39 -22.83
C GLU A 75 -14.23 7.10 -22.91
N ALA A 76 -13.47 7.08 -21.82
CA ALA A 76 -12.08 7.49 -21.71
C ALA A 76 -11.24 6.38 -21.05
N ASP A 77 -9.92 6.48 -21.12
CA ASP A 77 -8.98 5.51 -20.53
C ASP A 77 -8.14 6.12 -19.40
N ALA A 78 -7.74 7.39 -19.52
CA ALA A 78 -6.85 8.03 -18.56
C ALA A 78 -7.13 9.53 -18.39
N VAL A 79 -6.84 10.05 -17.20
CA VAL A 79 -6.81 11.47 -16.89
C VAL A 79 -5.81 11.72 -15.77
N THR A 80 -5.05 12.83 -15.83
CA THR A 80 -4.22 13.29 -14.70
C THR A 80 -5.09 14.06 -13.71
N ILE A 81 -5.02 13.70 -12.43
CA ILE A 81 -5.79 14.36 -11.36
C ILE A 81 -4.92 14.62 -10.14
N ASP A 82 -5.34 15.63 -9.37
CA ASP A 82 -4.77 15.97 -8.07
C ASP A 82 -5.02 14.84 -7.04
N GLY A 83 -4.11 14.68 -6.07
CA GLY A 83 -4.23 13.66 -5.02
C GLY A 83 -5.58 13.69 -4.29
N GLY A 84 -6.17 14.86 -4.07
CA GLY A 84 -7.47 14.99 -3.44
C GLY A 84 -8.62 14.43 -4.29
N LEU A 85 -8.45 14.38 -5.61
CA LEU A 85 -9.38 13.76 -6.55
C LEU A 85 -9.08 12.26 -6.78
N VAL A 86 -7.85 11.80 -6.51
CA VAL A 86 -7.55 10.35 -6.45
C VAL A 86 -8.42 9.67 -5.39
N PHE A 87 -8.71 10.37 -4.28
CA PHE A 87 -9.65 9.91 -3.26
C PHE A 87 -11.01 9.60 -3.88
N GLU A 88 -11.59 10.57 -4.59
CA GLU A 88 -12.89 10.42 -5.25
C GLU A 88 -12.88 9.32 -6.29
N ALA A 89 -11.85 9.30 -7.13
CA ALA A 89 -11.70 8.32 -8.20
C ALA A 89 -11.58 6.90 -7.66
N GLY A 90 -11.01 6.72 -6.46
CA GLY A 90 -10.88 5.44 -5.79
C GLY A 90 -12.12 4.93 -5.06
N LEU A 91 -13.11 5.80 -4.79
CA LEU A 91 -14.35 5.37 -4.13
C LEU A 91 -15.29 4.61 -5.09
N ALA A 92 -16.11 3.74 -4.53
CA ALA A 92 -17.21 3.13 -5.25
C ALA A 92 -18.22 4.23 -5.68
N PRO A 93 -18.79 4.15 -6.91
CA PRO A 93 -18.67 3.04 -7.87
C PRO A 93 -17.47 3.15 -8.84
N TYR A 94 -16.63 4.18 -8.75
CA TYR A 94 -15.58 4.45 -9.72
C TYR A 94 -14.43 3.43 -9.66
N ASN A 95 -13.92 3.14 -8.46
CA ASN A 95 -12.85 2.16 -8.21
C ASN A 95 -11.66 2.29 -9.19
N LEU A 96 -11.30 3.52 -9.55
CA LEU A 96 -10.12 3.81 -10.36
C LEU A 96 -8.88 3.77 -9.48
N LYS A 97 -7.72 3.50 -10.08
CA LYS A 97 -6.43 3.50 -9.38
C LYS A 97 -5.41 4.37 -10.10
N PRO A 98 -4.45 4.95 -9.37
CA PRO A 98 -3.31 5.64 -9.98
C PRO A 98 -2.41 4.62 -10.68
N VAL A 99 -1.95 4.93 -11.88
CA VAL A 99 -1.08 4.06 -12.69
C VAL A 99 0.26 4.72 -13.04
N VAL A 100 0.30 6.05 -13.03
CA VAL A 100 1.50 6.85 -13.27
C VAL A 100 1.46 8.07 -12.36
N ALA A 101 2.56 8.35 -11.67
CA ALA A 101 2.70 9.54 -10.82
C ALA A 101 3.60 10.57 -11.50
N GLU A 102 3.26 11.85 -11.36
CA GLU A 102 4.18 12.94 -11.68
C GLU A 102 5.32 12.97 -10.64
N PHE A 103 6.54 13.25 -11.07
CA PHE A 103 7.63 13.57 -10.13
C PHE A 103 8.15 14.99 -10.32
N TYR A 104 8.57 15.55 -9.18
CA TYR A 104 9.16 16.87 -9.03
C TYR A 104 10.59 16.73 -8.46
N GLY A 105 11.19 17.83 -8.02
CA GLY A 105 12.54 17.81 -7.44
C GLY A 105 13.62 17.78 -8.51
N SER A 106 14.36 16.68 -8.61
CA SER A 106 15.41 16.48 -9.61
C SER A 106 15.32 15.11 -10.28
N LYS A 107 16.09 14.87 -11.34
CA LYS A 107 16.13 13.53 -11.96
C LYS A 107 16.90 12.50 -11.13
N ASP A 108 17.88 12.96 -10.35
CA ASP A 108 18.69 12.09 -9.49
C ASP A 108 17.99 11.77 -8.16
N ASP A 109 17.05 12.62 -7.75
CA ASP A 109 16.18 12.46 -6.59
C ASP A 109 14.73 12.82 -6.97
N PRO A 110 14.00 11.88 -7.63
CA PRO A 110 12.64 12.11 -8.08
C PRO A 110 11.67 12.08 -6.89
N GLN A 111 10.99 13.21 -6.66
CA GLN A 111 10.01 13.34 -5.58
C GLN A 111 8.59 13.17 -6.11
N THR A 112 7.89 12.12 -5.68
CA THR A 112 6.48 11.87 -6.03
C THR A 112 5.51 12.48 -5.01
N HIS A 113 5.92 13.55 -4.36
CA HIS A 113 5.14 14.31 -3.38
C HIS A 113 5.41 15.81 -3.52
N TYR A 114 4.57 16.64 -2.91
CA TYR A 114 4.80 18.09 -2.79
C TYR A 114 4.27 18.62 -1.46
N TYR A 115 4.75 19.79 -1.05
CA TYR A 115 4.27 20.48 0.15
C TYR A 115 3.06 21.36 -0.15
N ALA A 116 1.97 21.16 0.59
CA ALA A 116 0.84 22.07 0.67
C ALA A 116 1.16 23.21 1.64
N VAL A 117 0.98 24.47 1.20
CA VAL A 117 1.37 25.66 1.95
C VAL A 117 0.25 26.72 1.96
N ALA A 118 0.27 27.58 2.98
CA ALA A 118 -0.58 28.76 3.06
C ALA A 118 0.27 30.01 2.81
N VAL A 119 0.09 30.66 1.67
CA VAL A 119 0.85 31.83 1.24
C VAL A 119 0.08 33.11 1.57
N VAL A 120 0.79 34.10 2.10
CA VAL A 120 0.26 35.43 2.41
C VAL A 120 1.21 36.51 1.89
N LYS A 121 0.70 37.74 1.72
CA LYS A 121 1.58 38.89 1.44
C LYS A 121 2.36 39.27 2.70
N LYS A 122 3.63 39.66 2.50
CA LYS A 122 4.48 40.21 3.55
C LYS A 122 3.87 41.51 4.07
N GLY A 123 3.90 41.68 5.39
CA GLY A 123 3.30 42.84 6.06
C GLY A 123 1.84 42.64 6.51
N SER A 124 1.19 41.53 6.20
CA SER A 124 -0.03 41.12 6.93
C SER A 124 0.28 40.89 8.41
N ASP A 125 -0.71 40.95 9.30
CA ASP A 125 -0.51 40.92 10.76
C ASP A 125 -1.05 39.64 11.44
N PHE A 126 -1.38 38.61 10.64
CA PHE A 126 -2.05 37.41 11.13
C PHE A 126 -1.24 36.12 10.92
N GLN A 127 -1.55 35.11 11.72
CA GLN A 127 -0.97 33.77 11.73
C GLN A 127 -2.03 32.74 11.31
N LEU A 128 -1.64 31.46 11.18
CA LEU A 128 -2.52 30.39 10.72
C LEU A 128 -3.79 30.25 11.57
N SER A 129 -3.68 30.34 12.91
CA SER A 129 -4.81 30.27 13.84
C SER A 129 -5.78 31.46 13.76
N GLN A 130 -5.39 32.56 13.12
CA GLN A 130 -6.15 33.81 13.04
C GLN A 130 -6.86 33.99 11.69
N LEU A 131 -6.96 32.93 10.89
CA LEU A 131 -7.59 32.97 9.56
C LEU A 131 -9.13 33.09 9.59
N ARG A 132 -9.76 32.89 10.75
CA ARG A 132 -11.21 33.04 10.89
C ARG A 132 -11.65 34.47 10.52
N GLY A 133 -12.62 34.58 9.62
CA GLY A 133 -13.14 35.85 9.11
C GLY A 133 -12.25 36.55 8.06
N LYS A 134 -11.07 36.01 7.72
CA LYS A 134 -10.25 36.51 6.61
C LYS A 134 -10.85 36.09 5.26
N LYS A 135 -10.29 36.63 4.17
CA LYS A 135 -10.61 36.26 2.79
C LYS A 135 -9.63 35.21 2.28
N SER A 136 -10.11 34.19 1.58
CA SER A 136 -9.26 33.08 1.15
C SER A 136 -9.38 32.72 -0.33
N CYS A 137 -8.27 32.29 -0.92
CA CYS A 137 -8.15 31.81 -2.30
C CYS A 137 -7.77 30.33 -2.29
N HIS A 138 -8.54 29.50 -2.98
CA HIS A 138 -8.38 28.05 -3.01
C HIS A 138 -8.25 27.56 -4.45
N THR A 139 -7.48 26.49 -4.68
CA THR A 139 -7.29 25.93 -6.03
C THR A 139 -8.57 25.34 -6.62
N GLY A 140 -9.38 24.70 -5.77
CA GLY A 140 -10.65 24.07 -6.13
C GLY A 140 -11.17 23.18 -5.00
N LEU A 141 -12.48 22.98 -4.94
CA LEU A 141 -13.13 22.09 -3.99
C LEU A 141 -12.62 20.66 -4.18
N GLY A 142 -12.23 20.00 -3.06
CA GLY A 142 -11.73 18.62 -3.06
C GLY A 142 -10.26 18.44 -3.43
N TRP A 143 -9.54 19.50 -3.81
CA TRP A 143 -8.10 19.43 -4.09
C TRP A 143 -7.26 19.34 -2.81
N SER A 144 -6.11 18.67 -2.87
CA SER A 144 -5.25 18.43 -1.72
C SER A 144 -4.81 19.71 -1.03
N ALA A 145 -3.98 20.50 -1.69
CA ALA A 145 -3.38 21.69 -1.08
C ALA A 145 -4.37 22.84 -0.96
N GLY A 146 -5.31 22.97 -1.90
CA GLY A 146 -6.27 24.07 -1.91
C GLY A 146 -7.48 23.87 -0.99
N TRP A 147 -7.85 22.63 -0.63
CA TRP A 147 -9.07 22.36 0.13
C TRP A 147 -8.87 21.35 1.26
N ASN A 148 -8.56 20.09 0.95
CA ASN A 148 -8.60 19.00 1.93
C ASN A 148 -7.64 19.25 3.10
N ILE A 149 -6.38 19.61 2.81
CA ILE A 149 -5.37 19.90 3.84
C ILE A 149 -5.74 21.12 4.70
N PRO A 150 -6.00 22.32 4.14
CA PRO A 150 -6.33 23.46 4.97
C PRO A 150 -7.63 23.28 5.76
N MET A 151 -8.65 22.61 5.21
CA MET A 151 -9.90 22.38 5.93
C MET A 151 -9.72 21.40 7.08
N GLY A 152 -8.92 20.34 6.90
CA GLY A 152 -8.59 19.38 7.96
C GLY A 152 -7.78 20.00 9.12
N ILE A 153 -7.09 21.12 8.89
CA ILE A 153 -6.34 21.85 9.93
C ILE A 153 -7.22 22.91 10.61
N LEU A 154 -8.04 23.63 9.84
CA LEU A 154 -8.75 24.82 10.32
C LEU A 154 -10.11 24.51 10.96
N LEU A 155 -10.70 23.35 10.63
CA LEU A 155 -12.03 22.97 11.09
C LEU A 155 -11.95 21.75 12.02
N PRO A 156 -12.86 21.64 13.00
CA PRO A 156 -13.04 20.41 13.75
C PRO A 156 -13.36 19.22 12.80
N PRO A 157 -13.05 17.99 13.19
CA PRO A 157 -13.52 16.79 12.48
C PRO A 157 -15.05 16.81 12.29
N ASP A 158 -15.53 16.20 11.21
CA ASP A 158 -16.96 16.02 10.90
C ASP A 158 -17.76 17.33 10.80
N SER A 159 -17.09 18.44 10.41
CA SER A 159 -17.71 19.78 10.31
C SER A 159 -18.40 20.06 8.97
N GLY A 160 -18.11 19.29 7.92
CA GLY A 160 -18.67 19.47 6.57
C GLY A 160 -18.33 20.80 5.88
N GLU A 161 -18.79 20.96 4.64
CA GLU A 161 -18.55 22.17 3.84
C GLU A 161 -19.27 23.42 4.41
N GLU A 162 -20.39 23.24 5.12
CA GLU A 162 -21.13 24.36 5.69
C GLU A 162 -20.32 25.12 6.76
N ALA A 163 -19.52 24.41 7.55
CA ALA A 163 -18.61 25.04 8.49
C ALA A 163 -17.51 25.85 7.79
N ALA A 164 -16.97 25.32 6.68
CA ALA A 164 -15.99 26.02 5.86
C ALA A 164 -16.56 27.34 5.29
N ALA A 165 -17.82 27.32 4.81
CA ALA A 165 -18.50 28.52 4.30
C ALA A 165 -18.72 29.60 5.36
N LYS A 166 -18.76 29.22 6.65
CA LYS A 166 -18.93 30.14 7.79
C LYS A 166 -17.58 30.59 8.39
N PHE A 167 -16.49 29.88 8.11
CA PHE A 167 -15.18 30.15 8.69
C PHE A 167 -14.54 31.42 8.13
N PHE A 168 -14.53 31.57 6.81
CA PHE A 168 -14.02 32.75 6.11
C PHE A 168 -15.12 33.79 5.90
N SER A 169 -14.75 35.08 5.76
CA SER A 169 -15.74 36.13 5.45
C SER A 169 -16.27 35.99 4.03
N SER A 170 -15.37 35.67 3.09
CA SER A 170 -15.64 35.37 1.68
C SER A 170 -14.45 34.63 1.09
N SER A 171 -14.69 33.78 0.09
CA SER A 171 -13.64 32.99 -0.53
C SER A 171 -13.80 32.93 -2.05
N CYS A 172 -12.75 32.49 -2.75
CA CYS A 172 -12.89 31.85 -4.05
C CYS A 172 -12.49 30.38 -3.92
N VAL A 173 -13.49 29.50 -4.02
CA VAL A 173 -13.37 28.03 -4.02
C VAL A 173 -14.01 27.53 -5.32
N PRO A 174 -13.25 27.46 -6.43
CA PRO A 174 -13.74 26.90 -7.67
C PRO A 174 -14.33 25.50 -7.47
N CYS A 175 -15.27 25.09 -8.33
CA CYS A 175 -16.02 23.83 -8.22
C CYS A 175 -17.07 23.77 -7.09
N ALA A 176 -17.15 24.77 -6.20
CA ALA A 176 -18.20 24.81 -5.17
C ALA A 176 -19.58 25.14 -5.75
N ASP A 177 -20.63 24.57 -5.16
CA ASP A 177 -22.01 24.92 -5.52
C ASP A 177 -22.31 26.35 -5.07
N ARG A 178 -22.39 27.26 -6.05
CA ARG A 178 -22.67 28.68 -5.82
C ARG A 178 -24.04 28.95 -5.19
N MET A 179 -25.01 28.08 -5.42
CA MET A 179 -26.37 28.22 -4.89
C MET A 179 -26.43 27.78 -3.42
N ALA A 180 -25.76 26.67 -3.09
CA ALA A 180 -25.67 26.19 -1.72
C ALA A 180 -24.70 27.04 -0.86
N PHE A 181 -23.56 27.42 -1.42
CA PHE A 181 -22.46 28.08 -0.71
C PHE A 181 -21.99 29.38 -1.39
N PRO A 182 -22.84 30.44 -1.45
CA PRO A 182 -22.53 31.67 -2.18
C PRO A 182 -21.26 32.38 -1.68
N LYS A 183 -20.96 32.30 -0.38
CA LYS A 183 -19.74 32.88 0.22
C LYS A 183 -18.45 32.24 -0.31
N MET A 184 -18.49 30.95 -0.66
CA MET A 184 -17.32 30.25 -1.19
C MET A 184 -16.97 30.70 -2.61
N CYS A 185 -17.93 31.23 -3.36
CA CYS A 185 -17.74 31.69 -4.74
C CYS A 185 -17.71 33.22 -4.87
N GLN A 186 -17.77 33.96 -3.75
CA GLN A 186 -17.95 35.41 -3.77
C GLN A 186 -16.78 36.13 -4.45
N LEU A 187 -15.55 35.72 -4.13
CA LEU A 187 -14.32 36.33 -4.62
C LEU A 187 -13.91 35.85 -6.02
N CYS A 188 -14.54 34.81 -6.55
CA CYS A 188 -14.22 34.29 -7.86
C CYS A 188 -14.54 35.30 -8.97
N ALA A 189 -13.67 35.36 -9.98
CA ALA A 189 -13.61 36.43 -10.97
C ALA A 189 -14.33 36.09 -12.28
N GLY A 190 -14.73 34.84 -12.49
CA GLY A 190 -15.55 34.43 -13.63
C GLY A 190 -16.89 35.18 -13.67
N LYS A 191 -17.53 35.17 -14.85
CA LYS A 191 -18.78 35.90 -15.12
C LYS A 191 -19.91 34.94 -15.47
N GLY A 192 -21.14 35.28 -15.06
CA GLY A 192 -22.33 34.50 -15.43
C GLY A 192 -22.26 33.07 -14.91
N VAL A 193 -22.30 32.11 -15.85
CA VAL A 193 -22.18 30.67 -15.60
C VAL A 193 -20.74 30.20 -15.35
N GLU A 194 -19.75 30.99 -15.78
CA GLU A 194 -18.33 30.66 -15.61
C GLU A 194 -17.77 31.14 -14.25
N LYS A 195 -18.57 31.87 -13.47
CA LYS A 195 -18.16 32.26 -12.11
C LYS A 195 -18.08 31.03 -11.22
N CYS A 196 -16.93 30.81 -10.60
CA CYS A 196 -16.66 29.67 -9.73
C CYS A 196 -16.58 28.33 -10.49
N ALA A 197 -16.37 28.36 -11.81
CA ALA A 197 -16.30 27.16 -12.64
C ALA A 197 -15.12 26.24 -12.25
N CYS A 198 -15.32 24.94 -12.43
CA CYS A 198 -14.30 23.91 -12.18
C CYS A 198 -13.34 23.73 -13.37
N SER A 199 -12.86 24.84 -13.94
CA SER A 199 -12.01 24.85 -15.14
C SER A 199 -11.31 26.19 -15.31
N ASN A 200 -10.41 26.28 -16.30
CA ASN A 200 -9.69 27.51 -16.67
C ASN A 200 -10.58 28.67 -17.17
N HIS A 201 -11.90 28.49 -17.27
CA HIS A 201 -12.83 29.61 -17.50
C HIS A 201 -12.98 30.51 -16.25
N GLU A 202 -12.70 29.97 -15.05
CA GLU A 202 -12.53 30.75 -13.83
C GLU A 202 -11.07 31.20 -13.71
N ARG A 203 -10.83 32.51 -13.67
CA ARG A 203 -9.48 33.09 -13.63
C ARG A 203 -8.68 32.68 -12.39
N TYR A 204 -9.37 32.41 -11.28
CA TYR A 204 -8.75 32.01 -10.02
C TYR A 204 -8.75 30.48 -9.80
N PHE A 205 -8.95 29.68 -10.85
CA PHE A 205 -8.88 28.22 -10.80
C PHE A 205 -7.44 27.69 -10.78
N GLY A 206 -7.23 26.58 -10.07
CA GLY A 206 -5.94 25.87 -10.01
C GLY A 206 -4.88 26.62 -9.17
N TYR A 207 -3.65 26.12 -9.22
CA TYR A 207 -2.54 26.65 -8.40
C TYR A 207 -2.20 28.10 -8.74
N SER A 208 -1.91 28.39 -10.01
CA SER A 208 -1.64 29.76 -10.47
C SER A 208 -2.82 30.70 -10.26
N GLY A 209 -4.07 30.23 -10.45
CA GLY A 209 -5.24 31.06 -10.26
C GLY A 209 -5.47 31.46 -8.80
N ALA A 210 -5.35 30.51 -7.86
CA ALA A 210 -5.46 30.79 -6.44
C ALA A 210 -4.35 31.74 -5.95
N PHE A 211 -3.13 31.58 -6.43
CA PHE A 211 -2.05 32.52 -6.14
C PHE A 211 -2.33 33.90 -6.74
N LYS A 212 -2.85 33.98 -7.97
CA LYS A 212 -3.24 35.24 -8.61
C LYS A 212 -4.34 35.99 -7.85
N CYS A 213 -5.28 35.28 -7.24
CA CYS A 213 -6.29 35.86 -6.34
C CYS A 213 -5.66 36.58 -5.12
N LEU A 214 -4.55 36.03 -4.59
CA LEU A 214 -3.75 36.72 -3.56
C LEU A 214 -2.96 37.89 -4.16
N GLN A 215 -2.31 37.70 -5.31
CA GLN A 215 -1.52 38.76 -5.97
C GLN A 215 -2.36 40.02 -6.23
N GLU A 216 -3.62 39.86 -6.64
CA GLU A 216 -4.56 40.92 -6.98
C GLU A 216 -5.32 41.51 -5.76
N ASP A 217 -4.88 41.21 -4.52
CA ASP A 217 -5.48 41.72 -3.27
C ASP A 217 -6.97 41.37 -3.10
N VAL A 218 -7.42 40.28 -3.73
CA VAL A 218 -8.79 39.80 -3.62
C VAL A 218 -8.98 38.98 -2.36
N GLY A 219 -8.02 38.10 -2.05
CA GLY A 219 -7.96 37.33 -0.81
C GLY A 219 -6.72 37.66 0.04
N ASP A 220 -6.79 37.35 1.33
CA ASP A 220 -5.70 37.59 2.29
C ASP A 220 -4.69 36.44 2.34
N VAL A 221 -5.15 35.21 2.02
CA VAL A 221 -4.37 33.97 2.02
C VAL A 221 -4.69 33.13 0.79
N ALA A 222 -3.67 32.51 0.19
CA ALA A 222 -3.83 31.50 -0.86
C ALA A 222 -3.30 30.14 -0.39
N PHE A 223 -4.10 29.10 -0.55
CA PHE A 223 -3.70 27.72 -0.27
C PHE A 223 -3.28 27.03 -1.57
N VAL A 224 -1.99 26.71 -1.69
CA VAL A 224 -1.36 26.22 -2.93
C VAL A 224 -0.23 25.25 -2.62
N ARG A 225 0.41 24.67 -3.65
CA ARG A 225 1.65 23.90 -3.51
C ARG A 225 2.87 24.83 -3.43
N HIS A 226 3.92 24.42 -2.73
CA HIS A 226 5.14 25.22 -2.53
C HIS A 226 5.77 25.73 -3.84
N VAL A 227 5.78 24.92 -4.91
CA VAL A 227 6.35 25.31 -6.21
C VAL A 227 5.60 26.47 -6.89
N THR A 228 4.33 26.73 -6.53
CA THR A 228 3.48 27.71 -7.22
C THR A 228 4.09 29.11 -7.23
N VAL A 229 4.69 29.54 -6.12
CA VAL A 229 5.29 30.87 -6.01
C VAL A 229 6.46 31.00 -6.99
N PHE A 230 7.29 29.96 -7.10
CA PHE A 230 8.45 29.92 -8.00
C PHE A 230 8.05 29.83 -9.49
N GLU A 231 6.97 29.12 -9.81
CA GLU A 231 6.45 29.01 -11.19
C GLU A 231 5.87 30.33 -11.72
N ASN A 232 5.38 31.20 -10.83
CA ASN A 232 4.71 32.45 -11.20
C ASN A 232 5.58 33.69 -10.97
N LEU A 233 6.62 33.62 -10.13
CA LEU A 233 7.55 34.70 -9.84
C LEU A 233 9.01 34.23 -10.01
N PRO A 234 9.60 34.40 -11.20
CA PRO A 234 10.99 34.00 -11.44
C PRO A 234 11.97 34.82 -10.59
N ASP A 235 11.70 36.12 -10.45
CA ASP A 235 12.57 37.05 -9.74
C ASP A 235 12.44 36.89 -8.22
N LYS A 236 13.59 36.78 -7.54
CA LYS A 236 13.62 36.59 -6.08
C LYS A 236 13.02 37.78 -5.33
N ALA A 237 13.26 38.99 -5.82
CA ALA A 237 12.75 40.21 -5.20
C ALA A 237 11.21 40.24 -5.12
N ASP A 238 10.52 39.65 -6.10
CA ASP A 238 9.06 39.55 -6.08
C ASP A 238 8.60 38.46 -5.12
N ARG A 239 9.34 37.34 -5.03
CA ARG A 239 9.08 36.25 -4.08
C ARG A 239 9.20 36.73 -2.62
N ASP A 240 10.15 37.61 -2.35
CA ASP A 240 10.39 38.18 -1.02
C ASP A 240 9.22 39.07 -0.50
N GLN A 241 8.22 39.36 -1.35
CA GLN A 241 6.97 40.02 -0.98
C GLN A 241 5.91 39.06 -0.40
N TYR A 242 6.21 37.76 -0.33
CA TYR A 242 5.30 36.72 0.16
C TYR A 242 5.95 35.92 1.29
N GLU A 243 5.12 35.39 2.18
CA GLU A 243 5.52 34.56 3.32
C GLU A 243 4.57 33.38 3.47
N LEU A 244 5.03 32.34 4.18
CA LEU A 244 4.25 31.16 4.52
C LEU A 244 3.71 31.28 5.93
N LEU A 245 2.48 30.80 6.15
CA LEU A 245 1.93 30.57 7.49
C LEU A 245 2.23 29.13 7.91
N CYS A 246 2.88 28.97 9.06
CA CYS A 246 3.33 27.67 9.56
C CYS A 246 2.37 27.10 10.61
N LYS A 247 2.38 25.78 10.80
CA LYS A 247 1.54 25.09 11.79
C LYS A 247 1.83 25.49 13.24
N ASP A 248 3.07 25.91 13.52
CA ASP A 248 3.49 26.43 14.82
C ASP A 248 3.07 27.90 15.05
N ASN A 249 2.21 28.46 14.18
CA ASN A 249 1.80 29.86 14.15
C ASN A 249 2.96 30.85 13.94
N THR A 250 4.09 30.41 13.38
CA THR A 250 5.13 31.33 12.89
C THR A 250 4.89 31.69 11.42
N ARG A 251 5.73 32.59 10.91
CA ARG A 251 5.81 32.94 9.49
C ARG A 251 7.23 32.75 9.00
N ARG A 252 7.36 32.27 7.76
CA ARG A 252 8.67 32.03 7.15
C ARG A 252 8.71 32.47 5.69
N PRO A 253 9.90 32.74 5.13
CA PRO A 253 10.06 32.98 3.71
C PRO A 253 9.54 31.80 2.88
N VAL A 254 9.09 32.07 1.65
CA VAL A 254 8.61 31.04 0.72
C VAL A 254 9.67 30.00 0.34
N ASP A 255 10.95 30.36 0.45
CA ASP A 255 12.09 29.46 0.22
C ASP A 255 12.27 28.41 1.34
N ASP A 256 11.73 28.65 2.55
CA ASP A 256 11.87 27.75 3.72
C ASP A 256 10.64 26.81 3.87
N TYR A 257 10.06 26.40 2.74
CA TYR A 257 8.85 25.59 2.71
C TYR A 257 9.01 24.22 3.35
N GLU A 258 10.21 23.62 3.31
CA GLU A 258 10.50 22.33 3.96
C GLU A 258 10.41 22.39 5.48
N ASN A 259 10.54 23.58 6.08
CA ASN A 259 10.37 23.80 7.51
C ASN A 259 9.05 24.52 7.86
N CYS A 260 8.27 24.92 6.85
CA CYS A 260 6.99 25.63 7.01
C CYS A 260 5.97 25.20 5.96
N TYR A 261 5.29 24.10 6.23
CA TYR A 261 4.23 23.56 5.39
C TYR A 261 3.06 23.04 6.23
N LEU A 262 1.90 22.90 5.59
CA LEU A 262 0.69 22.35 6.21
C LEU A 262 0.77 20.81 6.23
N ALA A 263 1.01 20.22 5.07
CA ALA A 263 1.23 18.78 4.90
C ALA A 263 2.10 18.50 3.67
N GLN A 264 2.81 17.38 3.71
CA GLN A 264 3.36 16.75 2.51
C GLN A 264 2.25 15.88 1.92
N VAL A 265 2.01 15.99 0.61
CA VAL A 265 0.93 15.27 -0.07
C VAL A 265 1.47 14.56 -1.31
N PRO A 266 0.90 13.41 -1.68
CA PRO A 266 1.26 12.72 -2.92
C PRO A 266 1.07 13.60 -4.15
N SER A 267 1.95 13.42 -5.12
CA SER A 267 1.91 14.06 -6.43
C SER A 267 0.62 13.77 -7.18
N HIS A 268 0.39 14.54 -8.25
CA HIS A 268 -0.70 14.26 -9.17
C HIS A 268 -0.46 12.92 -9.86
N ALA A 269 -1.55 12.20 -10.15
CA ALA A 269 -1.50 10.88 -10.74
C ALA A 269 -2.40 10.78 -11.97
N VAL A 270 -1.94 10.03 -12.95
CA VAL A 270 -2.77 9.50 -14.03
C VAL A 270 -3.55 8.33 -13.44
N VAL A 271 -4.88 8.41 -13.49
CA VAL A 271 -5.75 7.32 -13.05
C VAL A 271 -6.35 6.55 -14.22
N ALA A 272 -6.56 5.26 -14.02
CA ALA A 272 -7.22 4.36 -14.96
C ALA A 272 -8.14 3.38 -14.21
N ARG A 273 -8.91 2.58 -14.95
CA ARG A 273 -9.71 1.50 -14.35
C ARG A 273 -8.81 0.46 -13.71
N SER A 274 -9.23 -0.11 -12.59
CA SER A 274 -8.50 -1.19 -11.92
C SER A 274 -8.56 -2.53 -12.67
N VAL A 275 -9.55 -2.70 -13.54
CA VAL A 275 -9.73 -3.88 -14.42
C VAL A 275 -9.80 -3.38 -15.86
N ASP A 276 -9.06 -4.01 -16.77
CA ASP A 276 -8.96 -3.61 -18.18
C ASP A 276 -8.63 -2.11 -18.36
N GLY A 277 -7.76 -1.60 -17.49
CA GLY A 277 -7.35 -0.19 -17.43
C GLY A 277 -6.37 0.26 -18.50
N LYS A 278 -5.79 -0.67 -19.27
CA LYS A 278 -4.70 -0.42 -20.23
C LYS A 278 -3.44 0.18 -19.57
N GLU A 279 -3.12 -0.25 -18.36
CA GLU A 279 -2.04 0.31 -17.52
C GLU A 279 -0.68 0.27 -18.22
N ASP A 280 -0.33 -0.90 -18.80
CA ASP A 280 0.91 -1.06 -19.56
C ASP A 280 0.99 -0.13 -20.77
N LEU A 281 -0.12 -0.01 -21.51
CA LEU A 281 -0.20 0.86 -22.68
C LEU A 281 -0.11 2.34 -22.32
N ILE A 282 -0.73 2.76 -21.20
CA ILE A 282 -0.63 4.12 -20.66
C ILE A 282 0.82 4.40 -20.26
N TRP A 283 1.47 3.47 -19.55
CA TRP A 283 2.86 3.62 -19.16
C TRP A 283 3.78 3.69 -20.39
N GLU A 284 3.62 2.81 -21.37
CA GLU A 284 4.43 2.80 -22.59
C GLU A 284 4.28 4.11 -23.37
N LEU A 285 3.04 4.59 -23.55
CA LEU A 285 2.74 5.89 -24.17
C LEU A 285 3.49 7.03 -23.47
N LEU A 286 3.36 7.10 -22.14
CA LEU A 286 3.92 8.19 -21.36
C LEU A 286 5.43 8.10 -21.22
N ASN A 287 5.99 6.89 -21.17
CA ASN A 287 7.43 6.68 -21.15
C ASN A 287 8.07 7.16 -22.46
N GLN A 288 7.49 6.79 -23.61
CA GLN A 288 7.93 7.30 -24.91
C GLN A 288 7.74 8.82 -25.02
N ALA A 289 6.63 9.36 -24.49
CA ALA A 289 6.36 10.79 -24.50
C ALA A 289 7.37 11.59 -23.67
N GLN A 290 7.73 11.14 -22.48
CA GLN A 290 8.70 11.86 -21.63
C GLN A 290 10.13 11.78 -22.17
N GLU A 291 10.52 10.69 -22.82
CA GLU A 291 11.85 10.54 -23.43
C GLU A 291 12.05 11.51 -24.60
N ASN A 292 11.01 11.72 -25.42
CA ASN A 292 11.07 12.52 -26.65
C ASN A 292 10.58 13.97 -26.49
N PHE A 293 9.61 14.21 -25.60
CA PHE A 293 8.94 15.50 -25.43
C PHE A 293 8.93 16.00 -23.98
N GLY A 294 9.70 15.36 -23.09
CA GLY A 294 9.91 15.83 -21.73
C GLY A 294 10.62 17.20 -21.68
N LYS A 295 10.90 17.66 -20.47
CA LYS A 295 11.48 18.99 -20.23
C LYS A 295 12.75 19.21 -21.06
N ASP A 296 12.75 20.28 -21.85
CA ASP A 296 13.85 20.71 -22.73
C ASP A 296 14.28 19.68 -23.79
N LYS A 297 13.42 18.72 -24.15
CA LYS A 297 13.73 17.68 -25.16
C LYS A 297 13.40 18.07 -26.60
N SER A 298 12.37 18.86 -26.83
CA SER A 298 11.93 19.26 -28.17
C SER A 298 11.43 20.69 -28.23
N ALA A 299 11.88 21.46 -29.22
CA ALA A 299 11.38 22.81 -29.45
C ALA A 299 9.97 22.81 -30.09
N GLU A 300 9.59 21.74 -30.79
CA GLU A 300 8.29 21.66 -31.47
C GLU A 300 7.13 21.41 -30.49
N PHE A 301 7.36 20.60 -29.46
CA PHE A 301 6.35 20.23 -28.48
C PHE A 301 6.99 19.88 -27.13
N GLN A 302 6.44 20.48 -26.07
CA GLN A 302 6.84 20.26 -24.68
C GLN A 302 5.67 19.66 -23.91
N LEU A 303 5.86 18.48 -23.34
CA LEU A 303 4.82 17.75 -22.60
C LEU A 303 4.46 18.47 -21.30
N PHE A 304 5.47 18.94 -20.56
CA PHE A 304 5.36 19.61 -19.26
C PHE A 304 5.39 21.14 -19.36
N SER A 305 4.91 21.71 -20.46
CA SER A 305 4.79 23.17 -20.61
C SER A 305 3.46 23.54 -21.25
N SER A 306 2.88 24.65 -20.82
CA SER A 306 1.60 25.15 -21.30
C SER A 306 1.77 26.55 -21.91
N SER A 307 1.53 26.65 -23.22
CA SER A 307 1.68 27.93 -23.94
C SER A 307 0.45 28.84 -23.82
N HIS A 308 -0.74 28.26 -23.59
CA HIS A 308 -2.02 28.97 -23.56
C HIS A 308 -2.84 28.60 -22.32
N GLY A 309 -2.24 28.81 -21.14
CA GLY A 309 -2.83 28.44 -19.85
C GLY A 309 -1.73 27.98 -18.88
N LYS A 310 -2.13 27.24 -17.85
CA LYS A 310 -1.24 26.60 -16.88
C LYS A 310 -1.71 25.17 -16.66
N ASP A 311 -0.76 24.27 -16.41
CA ASP A 311 -0.98 22.87 -16.04
C ASP A 311 -1.95 22.12 -17.00
N LEU A 312 -1.78 22.29 -18.32
CA LEU A 312 -2.61 21.62 -19.32
C LEU A 312 -2.13 20.17 -19.51
N LEU A 313 -3.00 19.17 -19.32
CA LEU A 313 -2.74 17.71 -19.28
C LEU A 313 -1.91 17.25 -18.07
N PHE A 314 -0.82 17.94 -17.80
CA PHE A 314 0.15 17.66 -16.74
C PHE A 314 0.59 18.97 -16.11
N THR A 315 1.08 18.89 -14.89
CA THR A 315 1.67 20.01 -14.18
C THR A 315 2.87 20.59 -14.96
N ASP A 316 2.97 21.92 -15.06
CA ASP A 316 4.09 22.56 -15.75
C ASP A 316 5.44 22.43 -14.98
N ALA A 317 5.40 22.31 -13.64
CA ALA A 317 6.58 21.94 -12.81
C ALA A 317 7.01 20.47 -12.92
N CYS A 318 6.23 19.60 -13.58
CA CYS A 318 6.55 18.19 -13.67
C CYS A 318 7.89 17.98 -14.42
N LEU A 319 8.73 17.08 -13.90
CA LEU A 319 10.00 16.73 -14.55
C LEU A 319 9.93 15.41 -15.33
N GLY A 320 8.93 14.59 -15.04
CA GLY A 320 8.70 13.30 -15.68
C GLY A 320 7.70 12.45 -14.90
N PHE A 321 7.66 11.18 -15.26
CA PHE A 321 6.73 10.21 -14.72
C PHE A 321 7.43 9.02 -14.10
N LEU A 322 6.84 8.49 -13.03
CA LEU A 322 7.17 7.19 -12.47
C LEU A 322 5.97 6.26 -12.55
N ARG A 323 6.23 5.00 -12.90
CA ARG A 323 5.21 3.96 -12.93
C ARG A 323 4.80 3.62 -11.51
N VAL A 324 3.49 3.71 -11.23
CA VAL A 324 2.95 3.32 -9.93
C VAL A 324 2.97 1.78 -9.81
N PRO A 325 3.45 1.20 -8.68
CA PRO A 325 3.45 -0.24 -8.48
C PRO A 325 2.05 -0.85 -8.58
N PRO A 326 1.89 -2.04 -9.18
CA PRO A 326 0.57 -2.63 -9.46
C PRO A 326 -0.36 -2.79 -8.25
N LYS A 327 0.21 -3.11 -7.07
CA LYS A 327 -0.54 -3.25 -5.80
C LYS A 327 -0.98 -1.92 -5.17
N MET A 328 -0.54 -0.78 -5.69
CA MET A 328 -0.87 0.51 -5.11
C MET A 328 -2.24 1.01 -5.59
N ASP A 329 -3.26 0.82 -4.76
CA ASP A 329 -4.58 1.41 -4.96
C ASP A 329 -4.63 2.90 -4.54
N ALA A 330 -5.79 3.53 -4.69
CA ALA A 330 -5.97 4.94 -4.30
C ALA A 330 -5.74 5.19 -2.80
N LYS A 331 -6.03 4.23 -1.92
CA LYS A 331 -5.83 4.39 -0.47
C LYS A 331 -4.36 4.31 -0.10
N LEU A 332 -3.63 3.34 -0.66
CA LEU A 332 -2.18 3.22 -0.45
C LEU A 332 -1.43 4.41 -1.03
N TYR A 333 -1.82 4.88 -2.23
CA TYR A 333 -1.23 6.09 -2.85
C TYR A 333 -1.40 7.33 -1.96
N LEU A 334 -2.58 7.49 -1.35
CA LEU A 334 -2.87 8.66 -0.51
C LEU A 334 -2.30 8.55 0.89
N GLY A 335 -2.12 7.34 1.39
CA GLY A 335 -1.81 7.07 2.79
C GLY A 335 -3.03 7.21 3.70
N TYR A 336 -3.08 6.37 4.74
CA TYR A 336 -4.23 6.30 5.66
C TYR A 336 -4.53 7.63 6.36
N GLU A 337 -3.51 8.35 6.86
CA GLU A 337 -3.73 9.60 7.59
C GLU A 337 -4.47 10.64 6.72
N TYR A 338 -4.04 10.79 5.47
CA TYR A 338 -4.66 11.72 4.55
C TYR A 338 -6.04 11.24 4.09
N PHE A 339 -6.17 9.94 3.78
CA PHE A 339 -7.45 9.36 3.38
C PHE A 339 -8.52 9.47 4.48
N ALA A 340 -8.16 9.15 5.73
CA ALA A 340 -9.04 9.27 6.89
C ALA A 340 -9.42 10.73 7.16
N ALA A 341 -8.49 11.67 7.05
CA ALA A 341 -8.78 13.10 7.19
C ALA A 341 -9.83 13.58 6.17
N ILE A 342 -9.74 13.15 4.90
CA ILE A 342 -10.76 13.50 3.89
C ILE A 342 -12.12 12.87 4.24
N GLN A 343 -12.15 11.62 4.70
CA GLN A 343 -13.40 10.97 5.12
C GLN A 343 -14.07 11.74 6.25
N HIS A 344 -13.31 12.17 7.27
CA HIS A 344 -13.83 12.97 8.38
C HIS A 344 -14.35 14.34 7.94
N LEU A 345 -13.75 14.99 6.94
CA LEU A 345 -14.28 16.24 6.43
C LEU A 345 -15.68 16.10 5.79
N ARG A 346 -16.02 14.90 5.32
CA ARG A 346 -17.27 14.61 4.60
C ARG A 346 -18.33 13.91 5.44
N ARG A 347 -17.97 13.39 6.61
CA ARG A 347 -18.93 12.75 7.51
C ARG A 347 -19.88 13.80 8.09
N VAL A 348 -21.16 13.46 8.09
CA VAL A 348 -22.19 14.21 8.81
C VAL A 348 -22.12 13.77 10.28
N GLN A 349 -22.14 14.73 11.21
CA GLN A 349 -22.15 14.47 12.66
C GLN A 349 -23.15 13.38 13.06
N GLY A 350 -22.70 12.41 13.88
CA GLY A 350 -23.57 11.47 14.60
C GLY A 350 -23.41 9.98 14.28
N THR A 351 -22.46 9.57 13.45
CA THR A 351 -22.17 8.15 13.17
C THR A 351 -20.88 7.70 13.86
N GLU A 352 -20.87 7.62 15.19
CA GLU A 352 -19.80 6.91 15.89
C GLU A 352 -20.13 5.41 15.89
N GLU A 353 -19.45 4.66 15.03
CA GLU A 353 -19.45 3.20 15.16
C GLU A 353 -18.68 2.80 16.42
N PRO A 354 -19.14 1.78 17.16
CA PRO A 354 -18.44 1.29 18.33
C PRO A 354 -17.02 0.87 17.94
N GLN A 355 -16.02 1.30 18.70
CA GLN A 355 -14.63 0.91 18.46
C GLN A 355 -14.48 -0.60 18.66
N ARG A 356 -14.12 -1.30 17.59
CA ARG A 356 -13.76 -2.72 17.58
C ARG A 356 -12.39 -2.89 16.97
N VAL A 357 -11.76 -4.03 17.23
CA VAL A 357 -10.58 -4.49 16.49
C VAL A 357 -11.06 -5.28 15.29
N MET A 358 -10.75 -4.81 14.08
CA MET A 358 -10.89 -5.61 12.85
C MET A 358 -9.66 -6.50 12.68
N TRP A 359 -9.74 -7.77 13.07
CA TRP A 359 -8.63 -8.72 12.91
C TRP A 359 -8.55 -9.22 11.46
N CYS A 360 -7.36 -9.24 10.87
CA CYS A 360 -7.16 -9.80 9.52
C CYS A 360 -6.74 -11.27 9.60
N ALA A 361 -7.55 -12.15 9.03
CA ALA A 361 -7.28 -13.58 8.92
C ALA A 361 -6.78 -13.95 7.51
N VAL A 362 -5.77 -14.81 7.42
CA VAL A 362 -5.20 -15.26 6.14
C VAL A 362 -5.82 -16.59 5.71
N GLY A 363 -6.71 -16.53 4.72
CA GLY A 363 -7.45 -17.67 4.19
C GLY A 363 -8.61 -18.16 5.08
N GLN A 364 -9.32 -19.17 4.58
CA GLN A 364 -10.61 -19.59 5.14
C GLN A 364 -10.51 -20.27 6.52
N HIS A 365 -9.45 -21.04 6.78
CA HIS A 365 -9.28 -21.70 8.08
C HIS A 365 -9.06 -20.69 9.22
N GLU A 366 -8.18 -19.71 8.99
CA GLU A 366 -7.99 -18.62 9.95
C GLU A 366 -9.27 -17.79 10.11
N ARG A 367 -9.97 -17.50 9.00
CA ARG A 367 -11.24 -16.78 9.03
C ARG A 367 -12.26 -17.48 9.93
N THR A 368 -12.37 -18.80 9.81
CA THR A 368 -13.30 -19.61 10.61
C THR A 368 -12.96 -19.57 12.11
N LYS A 369 -11.67 -19.65 12.47
CA LYS A 369 -11.23 -19.48 13.86
C LYS A 369 -11.49 -18.06 14.36
N CYS A 370 -11.24 -17.06 13.52
CA CYS A 370 -11.50 -15.66 13.84
C CYS A 370 -12.99 -15.40 14.09
N ASP A 371 -13.88 -15.91 13.24
CA ASP A 371 -15.32 -15.71 13.40
C ASP A 371 -15.83 -16.32 14.72
N SER A 372 -15.26 -17.48 15.10
CA SER A 372 -15.54 -18.12 16.39
C SER A 372 -15.06 -17.26 17.56
N TRP A 373 -13.88 -16.63 17.45
CA TRP A 373 -13.37 -15.66 18.41
C TRP A 373 -14.26 -14.41 18.49
N SER A 374 -14.68 -13.87 17.34
CA SER A 374 -15.52 -12.67 17.25
C SER A 374 -16.84 -12.85 18.00
N VAL A 375 -17.51 -14.00 17.84
CA VAL A 375 -18.76 -14.33 18.54
C VAL A 375 -18.60 -14.29 20.06
N LEU A 376 -17.46 -14.76 20.58
CA LEU A 376 -17.17 -14.86 22.01
C LEU A 376 -16.50 -13.60 22.59
N SER A 377 -16.03 -12.68 21.73
CA SER A 377 -15.29 -11.48 22.13
C SER A 377 -16.12 -10.43 22.89
N GLY A 378 -17.45 -10.60 23.01
CA GLY A 378 -18.33 -9.60 23.59
C GLY A 378 -18.49 -8.34 22.72
N GLY A 379 -18.27 -8.45 21.41
CA GLY A 379 -18.35 -7.33 20.46
C GLY A 379 -17.09 -6.47 20.38
N ILE A 380 -15.99 -6.90 21.00
CA ILE A 380 -14.69 -6.22 20.95
C ILE A 380 -13.97 -6.45 19.62
N LEU A 381 -14.24 -7.57 18.95
CA LEU A 381 -13.52 -8.01 17.77
C LEU A 381 -14.44 -8.45 16.63
N ASN A 382 -14.07 -8.07 15.41
CA ASN A 382 -14.65 -8.51 14.14
C ASN A 382 -13.53 -9.03 13.24
N CYS A 383 -13.88 -9.73 12.16
CA CYS A 383 -12.92 -10.36 11.27
C CYS A 383 -13.01 -9.80 9.85
N ASN A 384 -11.86 -9.41 9.31
CA ASN A 384 -11.60 -9.32 7.88
C ASN A 384 -10.81 -10.57 7.44
N SER A 385 -10.77 -10.86 6.15
CA SER A 385 -9.92 -11.93 5.63
C SER A 385 -9.38 -11.61 4.25
N GLU A 386 -8.13 -11.99 4.03
CA GLU A 386 -7.42 -11.87 2.75
C GLU A 386 -6.74 -13.20 2.42
N ASP A 387 -6.26 -13.38 1.20
CA ASP A 387 -5.65 -14.65 0.75
C ASP A 387 -4.15 -14.76 1.12
N THR A 388 -3.47 -13.63 1.36
CA THR A 388 -2.03 -13.59 1.66
C THR A 388 -1.72 -12.66 2.85
N MET A 389 -0.57 -12.87 3.49
CA MET A 389 -0.10 -11.99 4.58
C MET A 389 0.13 -10.55 4.09
N GLU A 390 0.64 -10.37 2.88
CA GLU A 390 0.83 -9.03 2.31
C GLU A 390 -0.50 -8.31 2.09
N ASP A 391 -1.53 -9.01 1.60
CA ASP A 391 -2.85 -8.40 1.43
C ASP A 391 -3.46 -7.98 2.77
N CYS A 392 -3.25 -8.77 3.84
CA CYS A 392 -3.62 -8.35 5.18
C CYS A 392 -2.81 -7.13 5.68
N ILE A 393 -1.51 -7.06 5.41
CA ILE A 393 -0.70 -5.87 5.73
C ILE A 393 -1.25 -4.65 4.98
N ALA A 394 -1.59 -4.80 3.70
CA ALA A 394 -2.21 -3.74 2.91
C ALA A 394 -3.57 -3.34 3.49
N ALA A 395 -4.43 -4.29 3.86
CA ALA A 395 -5.71 -4.02 4.51
C ALA A 395 -5.54 -3.23 5.82
N ILE A 396 -4.54 -3.57 6.64
CA ILE A 396 -4.23 -2.83 7.87
C ILE A 396 -3.70 -1.43 7.54
N ALA A 397 -2.78 -1.30 6.58
CA ALA A 397 -2.24 -0.02 6.15
C ALA A 397 -3.32 0.91 5.56
N LYS A 398 -4.35 0.35 4.93
CA LYS A 398 -5.49 1.07 4.35
C LYS A 398 -6.61 1.42 5.35
N GLY A 399 -6.62 0.80 6.54
CA GLY A 399 -7.70 0.96 7.51
C GLY A 399 -8.91 0.04 7.31
N GLU A 400 -8.77 -1.01 6.50
CA GLU A 400 -9.81 -2.04 6.25
C GLU A 400 -9.74 -3.17 7.29
N ALA A 401 -8.54 -3.40 7.84
CA ALA A 401 -8.30 -4.17 9.05
C ALA A 401 -7.52 -3.33 10.06
N ASP A 402 -7.38 -3.79 11.29
CA ASP A 402 -6.67 -3.09 12.37
C ASP A 402 -5.43 -3.84 12.85
N ALA A 403 -5.47 -5.17 12.90
CA ALA A 403 -4.36 -5.97 13.43
C ALA A 403 -4.30 -7.39 12.88
N MET A 404 -3.11 -7.97 12.95
CA MET A 404 -2.83 -9.40 12.74
C MET A 404 -1.51 -9.78 13.43
N SER A 405 -1.25 -11.08 13.64
CA SER A 405 0.08 -11.58 14.01
C SER A 405 0.91 -11.84 12.75
N LEU A 406 2.19 -11.48 12.77
CA LEU A 406 3.12 -11.63 11.66
C LEU A 406 4.44 -12.27 12.09
N ASP A 407 5.01 -13.06 11.18
CA ASP A 407 6.40 -13.49 11.27
C ASP A 407 7.38 -12.33 11.07
N GLY A 408 8.58 -12.44 11.66
CA GLY A 408 9.63 -11.43 11.61
C GLY A 408 10.00 -10.95 10.20
N GLY A 409 9.91 -11.81 9.19
CA GLY A 409 10.12 -11.43 7.79
C GLY A 409 9.09 -10.42 7.26
N PHE A 410 7.83 -10.62 7.58
CA PHE A 410 6.73 -9.73 7.19
C PHE A 410 6.64 -8.48 8.06
N LEU A 411 7.16 -8.50 9.28
CA LEU A 411 7.29 -7.30 10.13
C LEU A 411 8.11 -6.19 9.46
N TYR A 412 9.11 -6.56 8.65
CA TYR A 412 9.90 -5.59 7.90
C TYR A 412 9.04 -4.86 6.87
N THR A 413 8.27 -5.62 6.06
CA THR A 413 7.33 -5.06 5.08
C THR A 413 6.27 -4.21 5.77
N ALA A 414 5.65 -4.72 6.85
CA ALA A 414 4.66 -4.00 7.64
C ALA A 414 5.23 -2.68 8.19
N GLY A 415 6.46 -2.69 8.70
CA GLY A 415 7.15 -1.52 9.20
C GLY A 415 7.45 -0.47 8.12
N LYS A 416 7.80 -0.93 6.91
CA LYS A 416 7.99 -0.06 5.74
C LYS A 416 6.67 0.52 5.22
N CYS A 417 5.55 -0.15 5.46
CA CYS A 417 4.19 0.35 5.24
C CYS A 417 3.66 1.22 6.40
N GLY A 418 4.50 1.60 7.36
CA GLY A 418 4.13 2.50 8.46
C GLY A 418 3.41 1.83 9.64
N LEU A 419 3.31 0.49 9.65
CA LEU A 419 2.75 -0.24 10.78
C LEU A 419 3.77 -0.40 11.92
N VAL A 420 3.26 -0.55 13.14
CA VAL A 420 4.08 -0.70 14.35
C VAL A 420 3.76 -2.02 15.05
N PRO A 421 4.76 -2.71 15.64
CA PRO A 421 4.51 -3.86 16.49
C PRO A 421 3.82 -3.39 17.78
N VAL A 422 2.88 -4.21 18.28
CA VAL A 422 2.02 -3.90 19.44
C VAL A 422 2.29 -4.83 20.62
N LEU A 423 2.32 -6.14 20.34
CA LEU A 423 2.58 -7.22 21.28
C LEU A 423 3.39 -8.31 20.56
N ALA A 424 4.14 -9.12 21.30
CA ALA A 424 4.88 -10.24 20.74
C ALA A 424 4.31 -11.57 21.22
N GLU A 425 4.29 -12.58 20.35
CA GLU A 425 4.09 -13.97 20.77
C GLU A 425 5.28 -14.39 21.63
N ASN A 426 5.00 -14.73 22.89
CA ASN A 426 6.00 -15.27 23.80
C ASN A 426 5.85 -16.78 23.87
N TYR A 427 6.93 -17.49 23.58
CA TYR A 427 6.98 -18.95 23.58
C TYR A 427 7.57 -19.46 24.90
N LEU A 428 7.47 -20.76 25.17
CA LEU A 428 8.15 -21.37 26.33
C LEU A 428 9.65 -21.03 26.34
N SER A 429 10.23 -20.92 27.53
CA SER A 429 11.67 -20.66 27.66
C SER A 429 12.48 -21.74 26.94
N GLN A 430 13.64 -21.36 26.40
CA GLN A 430 14.47 -22.25 25.58
C GLN A 430 14.90 -23.53 26.33
N ASP A 431 14.90 -23.50 27.66
CA ASP A 431 15.21 -24.64 28.53
C ASP A 431 13.99 -25.55 28.83
N GLY A 432 12.78 -25.16 28.44
CA GLY A 432 11.52 -25.91 28.61
C GLY A 432 11.10 -26.17 30.07
N LYS A 433 11.83 -25.61 31.04
CA LYS A 433 11.68 -25.89 32.48
C LYS A 433 10.73 -24.94 33.22
N GLU A 434 10.50 -23.74 32.69
CA GLU A 434 9.68 -22.72 33.36
C GLU A 434 8.41 -22.41 32.58
N ARG A 435 7.25 -22.64 33.21
CA ARG A 435 5.99 -22.08 32.75
C ARG A 435 5.87 -20.66 33.31
N PHE A 436 5.72 -19.67 32.45
CA PHE A 436 5.74 -18.27 32.85
C PHE A 436 4.54 -17.83 33.70
N GLY A 437 3.42 -18.58 33.64
CA GLY A 437 2.21 -18.26 34.42
C GLY A 437 1.78 -16.80 34.21
N SER A 438 1.49 -16.09 35.31
CA SER A 438 1.11 -14.67 35.27
C SER A 438 2.25 -13.70 34.91
N LYS A 439 3.51 -14.14 34.93
CA LYS A 439 4.66 -13.29 34.59
C LYS A 439 4.87 -13.14 33.08
N CYS A 440 4.28 -14.03 32.28
CA CYS A 440 4.52 -14.14 30.84
C CYS A 440 4.41 -12.80 30.10
N VAL A 441 3.39 -12.00 30.42
CA VAL A 441 3.10 -10.71 29.77
C VAL A 441 4.27 -9.71 29.85
N ASN A 442 5.05 -9.76 30.93
CA ASN A 442 6.17 -8.84 31.16
C ASN A 442 7.53 -9.50 30.98
N THR A 443 7.57 -10.81 30.70
CA THR A 443 8.81 -11.51 30.36
C THR A 443 9.30 -11.05 28.97
N PRO A 444 10.55 -10.60 28.83
CA PRO A 444 11.11 -10.27 27.53
C PRO A 444 11.08 -11.47 26.58
N VAL A 445 10.71 -11.23 25.32
CA VAL A 445 10.75 -12.28 24.29
C VAL A 445 12.19 -12.57 23.85
N GLU A 446 12.52 -13.85 23.77
CA GLU A 446 13.86 -14.34 23.39
C GLU A 446 13.97 -14.74 21.91
N GLY A 447 12.85 -14.71 21.18
CA GLY A 447 12.80 -15.21 19.80
C GLY A 447 12.79 -16.74 19.72
N TYR A 448 13.13 -17.28 18.56
CA TYR A 448 13.20 -18.72 18.35
C TYR A 448 14.38 -19.11 17.44
N TYR A 449 14.79 -20.38 17.51
CA TYR A 449 15.85 -20.93 16.67
C TYR A 449 15.31 -21.45 15.35
N VAL A 450 15.88 -20.98 14.24
CA VAL A 450 15.68 -21.52 12.91
C VAL A 450 16.62 -22.72 12.71
N VAL A 451 16.06 -23.84 12.28
CA VAL A 451 16.80 -25.10 12.09
C VAL A 451 16.54 -25.70 10.71
N ALA A 452 17.55 -26.42 10.19
CA ALA A 452 17.42 -27.28 9.03
C ALA A 452 17.28 -28.73 9.50
N VAL A 453 16.11 -29.32 9.28
CA VAL A 453 15.77 -30.68 9.72
C VAL A 453 15.90 -31.66 8.55
N VAL A 454 16.48 -32.81 8.83
CA VAL A 454 16.66 -33.91 7.87
C VAL A 454 16.30 -35.24 8.53
N LYS A 455 15.98 -36.25 7.71
CA LYS A 455 15.78 -37.61 8.21
C LYS A 455 17.11 -38.20 8.68
N LYS A 456 17.10 -38.89 9.81
CA LYS A 456 18.27 -39.60 10.35
C LYS A 456 18.73 -40.74 9.45
N SER A 457 17.80 -41.31 8.66
CA SER A 457 18.11 -42.36 7.67
C SER A 457 19.10 -41.90 6.59
N ASP A 458 19.12 -40.62 6.25
CA ASP A 458 19.95 -40.06 5.19
C ASP A 458 21.32 -39.65 5.74
N ALA A 459 22.12 -40.63 6.20
CA ALA A 459 23.34 -40.42 6.98
C ALA A 459 24.37 -39.46 6.33
N ASP A 460 24.45 -39.45 5.00
CA ASP A 460 25.43 -38.66 4.23
C ASP A 460 25.01 -37.19 4.03
N LEU A 461 23.77 -36.83 4.36
CA LEU A 461 23.27 -35.47 4.15
C LEU A 461 23.83 -34.51 5.21
N THR A 462 24.60 -33.53 4.74
CA THR A 462 25.19 -32.42 5.50
C THR A 462 24.84 -31.08 4.87
N TRP A 463 25.08 -29.98 5.60
CA TRP A 463 24.90 -28.62 5.07
C TRP A 463 25.58 -28.40 3.71
N ASN A 464 26.81 -28.92 3.55
CA ASN A 464 27.62 -28.74 2.35
C ASN A 464 27.14 -29.58 1.15
N SER A 465 26.25 -30.55 1.39
CA SER A 465 25.71 -31.48 0.37
C SER A 465 24.26 -31.19 -0.02
N LEU A 466 23.69 -30.07 0.45
CA LEU A 466 22.30 -29.69 0.18
C LEU A 466 22.02 -29.33 -1.29
N ARG A 467 23.05 -28.96 -2.05
CA ARG A 467 22.89 -28.60 -3.47
C ARG A 467 22.33 -29.78 -4.27
N GLY A 468 21.30 -29.52 -5.07
CA GLY A 468 20.60 -30.51 -5.90
C GLY A 468 19.61 -31.39 -5.14
N LYS A 469 19.48 -31.22 -3.82
CA LYS A 469 18.49 -31.94 -3.00
C LYS A 469 17.11 -31.30 -3.09
N LYS A 470 16.12 -31.96 -2.48
CA LYS A 470 14.74 -31.50 -2.37
C LYS A 470 14.51 -30.75 -1.07
N SER A 471 13.90 -29.58 -1.13
CA SER A 471 13.70 -28.74 0.07
C SER A 471 12.23 -28.43 0.37
N CYS A 472 11.94 -28.25 1.65
CA CYS A 472 10.62 -27.88 2.16
C CYS A 472 10.73 -26.60 2.98
N HIS A 473 9.90 -25.62 2.66
CA HIS A 473 9.93 -24.29 3.25
C HIS A 473 8.54 -23.93 3.78
N THR A 474 8.45 -23.18 4.87
CA THR A 474 7.17 -22.76 5.45
C THR A 474 6.36 -21.88 4.50
N ALA A 475 6.98 -20.82 3.97
CA ALA A 475 6.50 -19.96 2.90
C ALA A 475 7.61 -18.97 2.49
N VAL A 476 7.50 -18.42 1.28
CA VAL A 476 8.35 -17.31 0.81
C VAL A 476 8.19 -16.11 1.74
N GLY A 477 9.30 -15.42 2.03
CA GLY A 477 9.32 -14.21 2.87
C GLY A 477 9.35 -14.46 4.38
N THR A 478 9.11 -15.68 4.85
CA THR A 478 9.20 -16.00 6.29
C THR A 478 10.63 -16.11 6.80
N SER A 479 10.84 -15.85 8.10
CA SER A 479 12.15 -15.89 8.76
C SER A 479 12.81 -17.27 8.62
N ALA A 480 12.12 -18.31 9.09
CA ALA A 480 12.66 -19.67 9.16
C ALA A 480 12.71 -20.36 7.79
N GLY A 481 11.61 -20.28 7.03
CA GLY A 481 11.48 -20.98 5.77
C GLY A 481 12.21 -20.32 4.61
N TRP A 482 12.50 -19.02 4.68
CA TRP A 482 13.03 -18.29 3.52
C TRP A 482 14.23 -17.41 3.85
N ILE A 483 14.07 -16.35 4.64
CA ILE A 483 15.09 -15.30 4.81
C ILE A 483 16.41 -15.86 5.32
N ILE A 484 16.37 -16.65 6.40
CA ILE A 484 17.58 -17.24 6.98
C ILE A 484 18.24 -18.24 6.01
N PRO A 485 17.57 -19.32 5.53
CA PRO A 485 18.22 -20.24 4.60
C PRO A 485 18.71 -19.56 3.32
N MET A 486 17.96 -18.56 2.82
CA MET A 486 18.40 -17.74 1.70
C MET A 486 19.65 -16.94 1.98
N GLY A 487 19.78 -16.37 3.17
CA GLY A 487 20.97 -15.65 3.58
C GLY A 487 22.23 -16.51 3.43
N PHE A 488 22.17 -17.76 3.88
CA PHE A 488 23.30 -18.67 3.75
C PHE A 488 23.57 -19.07 2.29
N ILE A 489 22.54 -19.42 1.53
CA ILE A 489 22.68 -19.86 0.13
C ILE A 489 23.20 -18.71 -0.73
N TYR A 490 22.65 -17.52 -0.56
CA TYR A 490 23.08 -16.31 -1.26
C TYR A 490 24.51 -15.95 -0.91
N ASN A 491 24.91 -16.02 0.36
CA ASN A 491 26.30 -15.74 0.76
C ASN A 491 27.31 -16.72 0.15
N GLN A 492 26.90 -17.97 -0.11
CA GLN A 492 27.77 -18.95 -0.77
C GLN A 492 27.81 -18.82 -2.29
N THR A 493 26.72 -18.35 -2.92
CA THR A 493 26.54 -18.45 -4.37
C THR A 493 26.49 -17.11 -5.10
N GLY A 494 26.17 -16.03 -4.39
CA GLY A 494 25.84 -14.72 -4.97
C GLY A 494 24.56 -14.73 -5.83
N SER A 495 23.74 -15.78 -5.77
CA SER A 495 22.57 -15.96 -6.65
C SER A 495 21.26 -16.01 -5.87
N CYS A 496 20.24 -15.33 -6.38
CA CYS A 496 18.87 -15.39 -5.87
C CYS A 496 18.06 -16.59 -6.38
N LYS A 497 18.67 -17.43 -7.22
CA LYS A 497 17.99 -18.54 -7.90
C LYS A 497 18.02 -19.83 -7.06
N LEU A 498 17.11 -19.93 -6.10
CA LEU A 498 16.94 -21.15 -5.31
C LEU A 498 16.55 -22.37 -6.13
N ASP A 499 15.81 -22.15 -7.22
CA ASP A 499 15.38 -23.15 -8.19
C ASP A 499 16.56 -23.75 -9.00
N GLU A 500 17.74 -23.13 -8.93
CA GLU A 500 19.01 -23.68 -9.39
C GLU A 500 19.83 -24.34 -8.26
N PHE A 501 19.60 -23.97 -7.00
CA PHE A 501 20.28 -24.57 -5.85
C PHE A 501 19.67 -25.91 -5.44
N PHE A 502 18.34 -25.98 -5.30
CA PHE A 502 17.59 -27.21 -5.03
C PHE A 502 17.00 -27.76 -6.33
N SER A 503 16.89 -29.09 -6.44
CA SER A 503 16.35 -29.69 -7.67
C SER A 503 14.84 -29.50 -7.80
N GLN A 504 14.12 -29.59 -6.68
CA GLN A 504 12.69 -29.36 -6.53
C GLN A 504 12.43 -28.89 -5.09
N SER A 505 11.43 -28.03 -4.89
CA SER A 505 11.04 -27.59 -3.56
C SER A 505 9.52 -27.54 -3.40
N CYS A 506 9.07 -27.40 -2.15
CA CYS A 506 7.82 -26.73 -1.87
C CYS A 506 8.10 -25.46 -1.06
N ALA A 507 7.87 -24.30 -1.67
CA ALA A 507 7.97 -22.98 -1.06
C ALA A 507 6.71 -22.18 -1.39
N PRO A 508 5.65 -22.31 -0.57
CA PRO A 508 4.38 -21.61 -0.76
C PRO A 508 4.56 -20.10 -0.98
N GLY A 509 3.86 -19.54 -1.96
CA GLY A 509 4.01 -18.15 -2.42
C GLY A 509 4.99 -17.95 -3.58
N SER A 510 5.62 -19.02 -4.07
CA SER A 510 6.43 -18.98 -5.30
C SER A 510 5.55 -19.09 -6.55
N ASP A 511 6.14 -18.84 -7.73
CA ASP A 511 5.47 -19.10 -9.02
C ASP A 511 5.07 -20.59 -9.13
N PRO A 512 3.77 -20.91 -9.32
CA PRO A 512 3.27 -22.28 -9.43
C PRO A 512 3.96 -23.13 -10.50
N GLU A 513 4.46 -22.51 -11.58
CA GLU A 513 5.15 -23.22 -12.67
C GLU A 513 6.65 -23.43 -12.40
N SER A 514 7.17 -22.82 -11.33
CA SER A 514 8.59 -22.93 -10.96
C SER A 514 8.90 -24.24 -10.23
N ARG A 515 10.19 -24.60 -10.23
CA ARG A 515 10.68 -25.76 -9.44
C ARG A 515 10.46 -25.60 -7.94
N LEU A 516 10.21 -24.38 -7.46
CA LEU A 516 9.95 -24.09 -6.05
C LEU A 516 8.59 -24.59 -5.58
N CYS A 517 7.66 -24.86 -6.50
CA CYS A 517 6.34 -25.41 -6.20
C CYS A 517 6.20 -26.90 -6.58
N ALA A 518 7.24 -27.52 -7.15
CA ALA A 518 7.18 -28.87 -7.71
C ALA A 518 6.85 -29.98 -6.69
N LEU A 519 7.17 -29.79 -5.41
CA LEU A 519 6.83 -30.75 -4.35
C LEU A 519 5.50 -30.43 -3.67
N CYS A 520 4.95 -29.24 -3.86
CA CYS A 520 3.73 -28.82 -3.18
C CYS A 520 2.55 -29.75 -3.51
N SER A 521 1.65 -29.91 -2.54
CA SER A 521 0.59 -30.91 -2.58
C SER A 521 -0.77 -30.34 -2.99
N GLY A 522 -0.93 -29.01 -2.95
CA GLY A 522 -2.22 -28.35 -3.06
C GLY A 522 -3.09 -28.60 -1.84
N SER A 523 -4.40 -28.48 -2.03
CA SER A 523 -5.36 -28.82 -0.97
C SER A 523 -5.32 -30.31 -0.63
N ILE A 524 -5.64 -30.63 0.63
CA ILE A 524 -5.92 -32.00 1.10
C ILE A 524 -6.98 -32.70 0.20
N SER A 525 -7.82 -31.93 -0.51
CA SER A 525 -8.81 -32.40 -1.48
C SER A 525 -8.31 -32.57 -2.92
N GLY A 526 -7.04 -32.27 -3.21
CA GLY A 526 -6.44 -32.42 -4.54
C GLY A 526 -6.82 -31.34 -5.55
N GLN A 527 -7.36 -30.20 -5.11
CA GLN A 527 -7.69 -29.08 -6.01
C GLN A 527 -6.43 -28.33 -6.48
N PRO A 528 -6.20 -28.19 -7.80
CA PRO A 528 -5.02 -27.50 -8.35
C PRO A 528 -4.94 -26.01 -8.00
N ALA A 529 -6.07 -25.36 -7.71
CA ALA A 529 -6.15 -23.92 -7.45
C ALA A 529 -5.42 -23.47 -6.16
N HIS A 530 -5.07 -24.40 -5.28
CA HIS A 530 -4.39 -24.12 -4.01
C HIS A 530 -2.94 -24.64 -3.97
N THR A 531 -2.44 -25.19 -5.07
CA THR A 531 -1.04 -25.64 -5.13
C THR A 531 -0.11 -24.45 -4.94
N CYS A 532 0.78 -24.56 -3.95
CA CYS A 532 1.76 -23.52 -3.61
C CYS A 532 1.14 -22.21 -3.09
N ALA A 533 -0.13 -22.20 -2.69
CA ALA A 533 -0.75 -21.01 -2.09
C ALA A 533 -0.10 -20.68 -0.74
N PRO A 534 0.23 -19.40 -0.44
CA PRO A 534 0.87 -18.98 0.81
C PRO A 534 -0.14 -18.88 1.98
N ASN A 535 -0.97 -19.90 2.14
CA ASN A 535 -1.93 -20.02 3.23
C ASN A 535 -2.25 -21.49 3.55
N SER A 536 -3.04 -21.71 4.57
CA SER A 536 -3.35 -23.05 5.11
C SER A 536 -4.18 -23.96 4.18
N HIS A 537 -4.53 -23.53 2.97
CA HIS A 537 -5.09 -24.44 1.96
C HIS A 537 -4.01 -25.33 1.33
N GLU A 538 -2.74 -24.95 1.31
CA GLU A 538 -1.65 -25.82 0.88
C GLU A 538 -1.24 -26.76 2.01
N GLY A 539 -1.30 -28.08 1.78
CA GLY A 539 -1.00 -29.09 2.80
C GLY A 539 0.43 -29.06 3.35
N TYR A 540 1.36 -28.42 2.64
CA TYR A 540 2.74 -28.20 3.06
C TYR A 540 3.07 -26.77 3.52
N HIS A 541 2.05 -25.92 3.72
CA HIS A 541 2.24 -24.57 4.22
C HIS A 541 2.51 -24.52 5.72
N GLY A 542 3.31 -23.53 6.15
CA GLY A 542 3.61 -23.29 7.57
C GLY A 542 4.61 -24.29 8.15
N PHE A 543 4.85 -24.20 9.46
CA PHE A 543 5.86 -25.01 10.13
C PHE A 543 5.56 -26.52 10.06
N SER A 544 4.33 -26.91 10.42
CA SER A 544 3.91 -28.30 10.38
C SER A 544 3.88 -28.86 8.96
N GLY A 545 3.38 -28.08 7.99
CA GLY A 545 3.36 -28.47 6.58
C GLY A 545 4.75 -28.68 5.98
N ALA A 546 5.73 -27.83 6.33
CA ALA A 546 7.10 -28.00 5.86
C ALA A 546 7.75 -29.28 6.43
N LEU A 547 7.47 -29.64 7.68
CA LEU A 547 7.91 -30.92 8.26
C LEU A 547 7.20 -32.12 7.60
N ARG A 548 5.89 -32.01 7.34
CA ARG A 548 5.13 -33.01 6.59
C ARG A 548 5.71 -33.23 5.19
N CYS A 549 6.08 -32.15 4.50
CA CYS A 549 6.78 -32.20 3.22
C CYS A 549 8.08 -32.99 3.32
N LEU A 550 8.89 -32.81 4.37
CA LEU A 550 10.10 -33.61 4.59
C LEU A 550 9.77 -35.08 4.76
N VAL A 551 8.75 -35.40 5.56
CA VAL A 551 8.31 -36.79 5.79
C VAL A 551 7.92 -37.45 4.46
N GLU A 552 7.13 -36.77 3.64
CA GLU A 552 6.50 -37.37 2.46
C GLU A 552 7.32 -37.26 1.16
N LYS A 553 8.10 -36.18 0.95
CA LYS A 553 8.72 -35.89 -0.38
C LYS A 553 10.13 -35.30 -0.36
N GLY A 554 10.43 -34.41 0.58
CA GLY A 554 11.66 -33.63 0.63
C GLY A 554 12.84 -34.34 1.32
N ASP A 555 14.03 -33.75 1.18
CA ASP A 555 15.26 -34.20 1.84
C ASP A 555 15.62 -33.31 3.06
N VAL A 556 15.25 -32.02 3.02
CA VAL A 556 15.46 -31.05 4.10
C VAL A 556 14.23 -30.17 4.31
N ALA A 557 13.90 -29.85 5.57
CA ALA A 557 12.90 -28.85 5.93
C ALA A 557 13.50 -27.71 6.75
N PHE A 558 13.11 -26.47 6.45
CA PHE A 558 13.51 -25.28 7.19
C PHE A 558 12.35 -24.81 8.08
N VAL A 559 12.49 -24.97 9.40
CA VAL A 559 11.43 -24.74 10.39
C VAL A 559 11.99 -24.15 11.68
N LYS A 560 11.11 -23.79 12.63
CA LYS A 560 11.52 -23.45 14.00
C LYS A 560 11.83 -24.74 14.78
N HIS A 561 12.75 -24.67 15.74
CA HIS A 561 13.17 -25.83 16.54
C HIS A 561 12.00 -26.63 17.16
N PRO A 562 10.98 -26.01 17.80
CA PRO A 562 9.89 -26.74 18.42
C PRO A 562 9.05 -27.60 17.48
N THR A 563 9.07 -27.34 16.17
CA THR A 563 8.18 -27.97 15.19
C THR A 563 8.30 -29.49 15.17
N VAL A 564 9.52 -30.04 15.23
CA VAL A 564 9.69 -31.50 15.27
C VAL A 564 9.07 -32.06 16.55
N LEU A 565 9.38 -31.43 17.69
CA LEU A 565 8.87 -31.85 18.99
C LEU A 565 7.34 -31.72 19.11
N GLN A 566 6.70 -30.86 18.32
CA GLN A 566 5.24 -30.71 18.31
C GLN A 566 4.54 -31.80 17.47
N ASN A 567 5.24 -32.35 16.48
CA ASN A 567 4.68 -33.26 15.48
C ASN A 567 5.17 -34.71 15.60
N THR A 568 5.88 -35.04 16.67
CA THR A 568 6.36 -36.41 16.94
C THR A 568 5.89 -36.91 18.30
N ASP A 569 6.16 -38.19 18.57
CA ASP A 569 5.90 -38.86 19.84
C ASP A 569 4.43 -38.79 20.27
N GLY A 570 3.52 -38.86 19.28
CA GLY A 570 2.06 -38.87 19.47
C GLY A 570 1.43 -37.52 19.82
N ARG A 571 2.18 -36.41 19.72
CA ARG A 571 1.67 -35.06 20.04
C ARG A 571 0.77 -34.48 18.94
N ASN A 572 1.05 -34.79 17.68
CA ASN A 572 0.15 -34.49 16.57
C ASN A 572 -0.68 -35.77 16.23
N PRO A 573 -2.02 -35.73 16.37
CA PRO A 573 -2.88 -36.88 16.12
C PRO A 573 -3.13 -37.18 14.63
N GLU A 574 -2.69 -36.32 13.72
CA GLU A 574 -2.89 -36.50 12.28
C GLU A 574 -2.21 -37.77 11.75
N ALA A 575 -2.81 -38.35 10.71
CA ALA A 575 -2.40 -39.64 10.16
C ALA A 575 -0.94 -39.67 9.67
N TRP A 576 -0.39 -38.54 9.22
CA TRP A 576 0.98 -38.43 8.72
C TRP A 576 2.01 -38.31 9.87
N ALA A 577 1.59 -37.90 11.07
CA ALA A 577 2.46 -37.55 12.20
C ALA A 577 2.38 -38.51 13.39
N LYS A 578 1.24 -39.20 13.57
CA LYS A 578 0.91 -39.99 14.77
C LYS A 578 1.96 -41.01 15.20
N ASP A 579 2.70 -41.59 14.27
CA ASP A 579 3.68 -42.67 14.51
C ASP A 579 5.14 -42.18 14.39
N LEU A 580 5.35 -40.90 14.10
CA LEU A 580 6.70 -40.32 13.98
C LEU A 580 7.35 -40.20 15.34
N LYS A 581 8.66 -40.47 15.40
CA LYS A 581 9.45 -40.23 16.61
C LYS A 581 10.46 -39.12 16.40
N GLN A 582 10.75 -38.35 17.44
CA GLN A 582 11.77 -37.30 17.36
C GLN A 582 13.16 -37.86 16.98
N GLU A 583 13.44 -39.12 17.31
CA GLU A 583 14.70 -39.81 17.02
C GLU A 583 14.90 -40.13 15.53
N ASP A 584 13.85 -40.03 14.72
CA ASP A 584 13.88 -40.23 13.27
C ASP A 584 14.47 -39.02 12.53
N PHE A 585 14.70 -37.91 13.23
CA PHE A 585 15.15 -36.64 12.67
C PHE A 585 16.46 -36.16 13.30
N GLN A 586 17.20 -35.35 12.53
CA GLN A 586 18.41 -34.66 12.99
C GLN A 586 18.47 -33.25 12.43
N LEU A 587 19.23 -32.39 13.09
CA LEU A 587 19.51 -31.04 12.66
C LEU A 587 20.81 -31.01 11.84
N LEU A 588 20.83 -30.20 10.79
CA LEU A 588 22.06 -29.82 10.10
C LEU A 588 22.63 -28.55 10.72
N CYS A 589 23.87 -28.62 11.20
CA CYS A 589 24.56 -27.49 11.79
C CYS A 589 25.35 -26.72 10.71
N PRO A 590 25.52 -25.39 10.82
CA PRO A 590 26.30 -24.61 9.85
C PRO A 590 27.76 -25.06 9.70
N ASP A 591 28.33 -25.72 10.71
CA ASP A 591 29.69 -26.28 10.68
C ASP A 591 29.81 -27.60 9.88
N GLY A 592 28.70 -28.07 9.32
CA GLY A 592 28.61 -29.31 8.54
C GLY A 592 28.33 -30.56 9.38
N THR A 593 28.27 -30.44 10.71
CA THR A 593 27.91 -31.56 11.60
C THR A 593 26.39 -31.77 11.68
N ARG A 594 26.00 -32.86 12.33
CA ARG A 594 24.59 -33.19 12.60
C ARG A 594 24.40 -33.42 14.09
N LYS A 595 23.28 -32.92 14.63
CA LYS A 595 22.94 -33.12 16.05
C LYS A 595 21.49 -33.59 16.24
N PRO A 596 21.17 -34.23 17.37
CA PRO A 596 19.79 -34.51 17.75
C PRO A 596 18.93 -33.23 17.76
N VAL A 597 17.63 -33.39 17.50
CA VAL A 597 16.69 -32.26 17.50
C VAL A 597 16.60 -31.52 18.83
N THR A 598 16.94 -32.18 19.94
CA THR A 598 16.98 -31.60 21.29
C THR A 598 18.17 -30.65 21.52
N GLU A 599 19.16 -30.61 20.63
CA GLU A 599 20.39 -29.82 20.80
C GLU A 599 20.42 -28.54 19.96
N ALA A 600 19.25 -28.00 19.59
CA ALA A 600 19.14 -26.84 18.70
C ALA A 600 19.86 -25.58 19.21
N GLN A 601 19.97 -25.38 20.52
CA GLN A 601 20.74 -24.26 21.09
C GLN A 601 22.20 -24.26 20.60
N SER A 602 22.78 -25.45 20.36
CA SER A 602 24.14 -25.62 19.86
C SER A 602 24.22 -25.99 18.36
N CYS A 603 23.07 -26.05 17.69
CA CYS A 603 22.94 -26.41 16.27
C CYS A 603 21.67 -25.79 15.68
N HIS A 604 21.80 -24.53 15.28
CA HIS A 604 20.77 -23.76 14.59
C HIS A 604 21.42 -22.88 13.52
N LEU A 605 20.61 -22.40 12.58
CA LEU A 605 21.06 -21.49 11.53
C LEU A 605 21.13 -20.05 12.05
N ALA A 606 20.10 -19.61 12.76
CA ALA A 606 20.02 -18.30 13.40
C ALA A 606 18.99 -18.30 14.52
N ALA A 607 19.16 -17.38 15.47
CA ALA A 607 18.08 -16.94 16.35
C ALA A 607 17.36 -15.76 15.68
N VAL A 608 16.03 -15.80 15.62
CA VAL A 608 15.22 -14.75 14.96
C VAL A 608 14.17 -14.20 15.92
N PRO A 609 13.70 -12.96 15.70
CA PRO A 609 12.62 -12.37 16.50
C PRO A 609 11.37 -13.23 16.51
N SER A 610 10.63 -13.22 17.63
CA SER A 610 9.31 -13.84 17.71
C SER A 610 8.32 -13.21 16.72
N HIS A 611 7.21 -13.90 16.47
CA HIS A 611 6.10 -13.28 15.78
C HIS A 611 5.53 -12.13 16.61
N ALA A 612 4.97 -11.12 15.94
CA ALA A 612 4.38 -9.98 16.62
C ALA A 612 3.06 -9.57 16.01
N VAL A 613 2.17 -9.10 16.87
CA VAL A 613 0.97 -8.38 16.46
C VAL A 613 1.38 -7.00 15.96
N VAL A 614 0.94 -6.65 14.76
CA VAL A 614 1.13 -5.31 14.19
C VAL A 614 -0.18 -4.55 14.08
N SER A 615 -0.11 -3.22 14.10
CA SER A 615 -1.25 -2.32 13.92
C SER A 615 -0.78 -0.98 13.37
N ARG A 616 -1.72 -0.15 12.91
CA ARG A 616 -1.45 1.28 12.73
C ARG A 616 -1.21 1.97 14.07
N LYS A 617 -0.44 3.07 14.04
CA LYS A 617 -0.03 3.84 15.23
C LYS A 617 -1.22 4.39 16.01
N ASP A 618 -2.27 4.85 15.34
CA ASP A 618 -3.51 5.36 15.95
C ASP A 618 -4.33 4.29 16.67
N LYS A 619 -4.19 3.01 16.28
CA LYS A 619 -4.90 1.87 16.85
C LYS A 619 -4.08 1.03 17.84
N ALA A 620 -2.76 1.22 17.90
CA ALA A 620 -1.85 0.35 18.64
C ALA A 620 -2.23 0.18 20.13
N ASP A 621 -2.51 1.27 20.84
CA ASP A 621 -2.88 1.21 22.27
C ASP A 621 -4.25 0.53 22.49
N PHE A 622 -5.20 0.77 21.58
CA PHE A 622 -6.51 0.13 21.62
C PHE A 622 -6.40 -1.38 21.40
N VAL A 623 -5.68 -1.80 20.35
CA VAL A 623 -5.40 -3.21 20.04
C VAL A 623 -4.70 -3.89 21.22
N ARG A 624 -3.67 -3.26 21.81
CA ARG A 624 -2.96 -3.78 22.98
C ARG A 624 -3.91 -4.09 24.13
N ARG A 625 -4.74 -3.10 24.50
CA ARG A 625 -5.70 -3.23 25.61
C ARG A 625 -6.70 -4.35 25.35
N MET A 626 -7.22 -4.45 24.13
CA MET A 626 -8.19 -5.49 23.78
C MET A 626 -7.56 -6.86 23.79
N LEU A 627 -6.36 -7.04 23.24
CA LEU A 627 -5.70 -8.35 23.25
C LEU A 627 -5.28 -8.82 24.64
N PHE A 628 -4.90 -7.91 25.54
CA PHE A 628 -4.69 -8.27 26.95
C PHE A 628 -5.96 -8.81 27.59
N ASN A 629 -7.09 -8.12 27.41
CA ASN A 629 -8.37 -8.60 27.90
C ASN A 629 -8.76 -9.96 27.28
N GLN A 630 -8.58 -10.13 25.98
CA GLN A 630 -8.97 -11.37 25.29
C GLN A 630 -8.08 -12.56 25.70
N GLN A 631 -6.78 -12.38 25.93
CA GLN A 631 -5.94 -13.48 26.41
C GLN A 631 -6.15 -13.82 27.89
N GLU A 632 -6.62 -12.89 28.72
CA GLU A 632 -7.06 -13.20 30.10
C GLU A 632 -8.30 -14.10 30.12
N LEU A 633 -9.15 -14.04 29.09
CA LEU A 633 -10.30 -14.91 28.93
C LEU A 633 -9.92 -16.23 28.24
N PHE A 634 -9.24 -16.16 27.10
CA PHE A 634 -9.09 -17.29 26.17
C PHE A 634 -7.64 -17.78 25.97
N GLY A 635 -6.65 -17.16 26.64
CA GLY A 635 -5.25 -17.59 26.61
C GLY A 635 -5.01 -18.87 27.41
N ARG A 636 -3.76 -19.36 27.47
CA ARG A 636 -3.40 -20.67 28.10
C ARG A 636 -3.94 -20.86 29.51
N ASN A 637 -3.99 -19.78 30.28
CA ASN A 637 -4.45 -19.76 31.67
C ASN A 637 -5.75 -18.92 31.83
N GLY A 638 -6.50 -18.75 30.74
CA GLY A 638 -7.65 -17.87 30.70
C GLY A 638 -8.89 -18.46 31.38
N PHE A 639 -9.74 -17.59 31.92
CA PHE A 639 -10.95 -17.99 32.67
C PHE A 639 -11.97 -18.76 31.83
N GLU A 640 -12.02 -18.49 30.52
CA GLU A 640 -12.94 -19.07 29.56
C GLU A 640 -12.22 -19.95 28.50
N TYR A 641 -11.03 -20.47 28.82
CA TYR A 641 -10.22 -21.31 27.92
C TYR A 641 -10.98 -22.52 27.34
N MET A 642 -11.93 -23.08 28.08
CA MET A 642 -12.77 -24.19 27.62
C MET A 642 -13.81 -23.77 26.58
N MET A 643 -14.16 -22.48 26.52
CA MET A 643 -15.09 -21.92 25.54
C MET A 643 -14.37 -21.60 24.23
N PHE A 644 -13.17 -21.04 24.32
CA PHE A 644 -12.33 -20.75 23.16
C PHE A 644 -10.85 -20.72 23.54
N GLN A 645 -10.01 -21.24 22.65
CA GLN A 645 -8.58 -21.38 22.85
C GLN A 645 -7.86 -20.47 21.85
N LEU A 646 -7.33 -19.35 22.32
CA LEU A 646 -6.71 -18.35 21.44
C LEU A 646 -5.44 -18.89 20.76
N PHE A 647 -4.59 -19.54 21.56
CA PHE A 647 -3.28 -20.08 21.15
C PHE A 647 -3.28 -21.59 20.90
N LYS A 648 -4.44 -22.13 20.50
CA LYS A 648 -4.57 -23.50 20.03
C LYS A 648 -5.48 -23.54 18.82
N SER A 649 -5.21 -24.39 17.83
CA SER A 649 -6.09 -24.56 16.68
C SER A 649 -6.41 -26.02 16.37
N SER A 650 -7.47 -26.20 15.57
CA SER A 650 -7.91 -27.51 15.08
C SER A 650 -6.98 -28.07 14.00
N THR A 651 -6.35 -27.17 13.26
CA THR A 651 -5.19 -27.38 12.40
C THR A 651 -4.04 -26.55 12.97
N GLU A 652 -2.81 -26.71 12.52
CA GLU A 652 -1.65 -26.05 13.13
C GLU A 652 -1.58 -24.54 12.83
N ASP A 653 -1.20 -23.74 13.85
CA ASP A 653 -0.80 -22.32 13.78
C ASP A 653 -1.81 -21.35 13.11
N LEU A 654 -3.10 -21.43 13.44
CA LEU A 654 -4.11 -20.47 12.94
C LEU A 654 -4.17 -19.19 13.78
N LEU A 655 -4.05 -18.00 13.17
CA LEU A 655 -4.03 -16.65 13.78
C LEU A 655 -2.80 -16.35 14.65
N PHE A 656 -2.38 -17.32 15.46
CA PHE A 656 -1.22 -17.28 16.35
C PHE A 656 -0.55 -18.65 16.32
N SER A 657 0.74 -18.70 16.67
CA SER A 657 1.41 -20.00 16.80
C SER A 657 0.81 -20.82 17.95
N ASP A 658 0.65 -22.13 17.73
CA ASP A 658 0.07 -23.08 18.70
C ASP A 658 0.98 -23.40 19.89
N ASP A 659 2.18 -22.81 19.94
CA ASP A 659 3.10 -22.81 21.07
C ASP A 659 3.24 -21.46 21.77
N THR A 660 2.40 -20.50 21.41
CA THR A 660 2.30 -19.23 22.13
C THR A 660 1.83 -19.50 23.57
N GLU A 661 2.60 -19.02 24.55
CA GLU A 661 2.25 -19.04 25.97
C GLU A 661 1.39 -17.83 26.32
N CYS A 662 1.75 -16.66 25.81
CA CYS A 662 1.00 -15.41 25.95
C CYS A 662 1.40 -14.38 24.88
N LEU A 663 0.67 -13.27 24.83
CA LEU A 663 1.13 -12.07 24.15
C LEU A 663 1.82 -11.15 25.16
N ALA A 664 3.10 -10.86 24.93
CA ALA A 664 3.95 -10.08 25.83
C ALA A 664 4.13 -8.63 25.36
N ASN A 665 4.38 -7.74 26.33
CA ASN A 665 4.71 -6.34 26.08
C ASN A 665 6.07 -6.19 25.39
N LEU A 666 6.16 -5.18 24.52
CA LEU A 666 7.37 -4.90 23.73
C LEU A 666 8.40 -4.03 24.45
N GLN A 667 8.07 -3.51 25.64
CA GLN A 667 8.89 -2.54 26.37
C GLN A 667 9.26 -1.33 25.46
N ASP A 668 10.53 -1.11 25.14
CA ASP A 668 11.03 -0.04 24.29
C ASP A 668 11.08 -0.39 22.79
N LYS A 669 10.78 -1.65 22.42
CA LYS A 669 10.82 -2.19 21.06
C LYS A 669 9.54 -1.93 20.25
N ILE A 670 9.03 -0.70 20.30
CA ILE A 670 7.77 -0.28 19.66
C ILE A 670 7.89 0.06 18.17
N THR A 671 9.09 0.01 17.60
CA THR A 671 9.31 0.18 16.16
C THR A 671 9.85 -1.12 15.56
N TYR A 672 9.55 -1.38 14.29
CA TYR A 672 10.02 -2.59 13.64
C TYR A 672 11.55 -2.70 13.66
N GLN A 673 12.28 -1.58 13.57
CA GLN A 673 13.75 -1.61 13.60
C GLN A 673 14.29 -2.07 14.96
N LYS A 674 13.71 -1.55 16.06
CA LYS A 674 14.10 -1.94 17.42
C LYS A 674 13.66 -3.36 17.76
N TYR A 675 12.50 -3.77 17.25
CA TYR A 675 11.96 -5.11 17.48
C TYR A 675 12.77 -6.18 16.76
N LEU A 676 13.02 -5.99 15.46
CA LEU A 676 13.78 -6.93 14.64
C LEU A 676 15.26 -6.97 14.99
N GLY A 677 15.84 -5.82 15.38
CA GLY A 677 17.26 -5.70 15.68
C GLY A 677 18.14 -5.57 14.42
N PRO A 678 19.35 -5.01 14.57
CA PRO A 678 20.22 -4.68 13.44
C PRO A 678 20.73 -5.91 12.69
N GLU A 679 21.03 -7.01 13.39
CA GLU A 679 21.55 -8.24 12.76
C GLU A 679 20.52 -8.85 11.81
N TYR A 680 19.26 -8.93 12.24
CA TYR A 680 18.19 -9.47 11.41
C TYR A 680 17.82 -8.54 10.25
N LEU A 681 17.80 -7.23 10.48
CA LEU A 681 17.62 -6.25 9.40
C LEU A 681 18.72 -6.35 8.33
N GLN A 682 19.97 -6.60 8.74
CA GLN A 682 21.06 -6.83 7.80
C GLN A 682 20.86 -8.12 7.00
N ALA A 683 20.38 -9.20 7.65
CA ALA A 683 20.06 -10.44 6.97
C ALA A 683 18.98 -10.24 5.88
N ILE A 684 17.92 -9.49 6.20
CA ILE A 684 16.87 -9.09 5.23
C ILE A 684 17.48 -8.27 4.09
N ALA A 685 18.29 -7.25 4.40
CA ALA A 685 18.90 -6.38 3.40
C ALA A 685 19.78 -7.15 2.40
N ASN A 686 20.55 -8.13 2.89
CA ASN A 686 21.44 -8.95 2.07
C ASN A 686 20.69 -9.80 1.03
N VAL A 687 19.47 -10.24 1.34
CA VAL A 687 18.67 -11.08 0.44
C VAL A 687 17.47 -10.35 -0.14
N ARG A 688 17.36 -9.02 0.05
CA ARG A 688 16.20 -8.21 -0.36
C ARG A 688 15.87 -8.35 -1.85
N GLN A 689 16.89 -8.33 -2.69
CA GLN A 689 16.77 -8.52 -4.13
C GLN A 689 16.29 -9.93 -4.52
N CYS A 690 16.35 -10.90 -3.62
CA CYS A 690 15.95 -12.28 -3.85
C CYS A 690 14.48 -12.57 -3.48
N PHE A 691 13.75 -11.57 -2.99
CA PHE A 691 12.31 -11.68 -2.75
C PHE A 691 11.63 -10.34 -3.10
N PRO A 692 11.34 -10.08 -4.39
CA PRO A 692 10.57 -8.91 -4.78
C PRO A 692 9.19 -8.97 -4.12
N SER A 693 8.73 -7.84 -3.59
CA SER A 693 7.44 -7.72 -2.89
C SER A 693 6.75 -6.50 -3.46
N GLU A 694 5.66 -6.73 -4.20
CA GLU A 694 4.90 -5.65 -4.84
C GLU A 694 4.31 -4.69 -3.81
N LEU A 695 3.92 -5.21 -2.64
CA LEU A 695 3.46 -4.38 -1.54
C LEU A 695 4.56 -3.48 -1.00
N LEU A 696 5.77 -4.01 -0.82
CA LEU A 696 6.86 -3.21 -0.32
C LEU A 696 7.28 -2.13 -1.34
N ASP A 697 7.25 -2.45 -2.63
CA ASP A 697 7.46 -1.46 -3.69
C ASP A 697 6.40 -0.36 -3.64
N ALA A 698 5.12 -0.71 -3.42
CA ALA A 698 4.05 0.26 -3.19
C ALA A 698 4.29 1.13 -1.94
N CYS A 699 4.63 0.52 -0.81
CA CYS A 699 4.84 1.23 0.46
C CYS A 699 6.07 2.14 0.47
N THR A 700 7.05 1.91 -0.41
CA THR A 700 8.26 2.74 -0.52
C THR A 700 8.23 3.71 -1.71
N PHE A 701 7.17 3.69 -2.52
CA PHE A 701 7.08 4.45 -3.76
C PHE A 701 7.25 5.97 -3.59
N HIS A 702 6.68 6.53 -2.52
CA HIS A 702 6.77 7.97 -2.27
C HIS A 702 8.09 8.45 -1.65
N GLY A 703 8.98 7.50 -1.31
CA GLY A 703 10.12 7.73 -0.43
C GLY A 703 9.66 7.88 1.03
N ASN A 704 10.35 7.22 1.95
CA ASN A 704 10.23 7.43 3.40
C ASN A 704 11.42 8.22 3.91
#